data_AF-C4JHH8-F1
#
_entry.id   AF-C4JHH8-F1
#
_cell.length_a   1.000
_cell.length_b   1.000
_cell.length_c   1.000
_cell.angle_alpha   90.00
_cell.angle_beta   90.00
_cell.angle_gamma   90.00
#
_symmetry.space_group_name_H-M   'P 1'
#
loop_
_entity.id
_entity.type
_entity.pdbx_description
1 polymer ?
#
loop_
_entity_poly.entity_id
_entity_poly.type
_entity_poly.pdbx_seq_one_letter_code
_entity_poly.pdbx_strand_id
1 'polypeptide(L)'
;MASLDLLPTELLNLIAQKLHVEHISNLLRTSKRLYNALNDELYREASRRDNDEYGQPVSLIHAASFGEPASFDGLLSRVKDINSPIVDLEGYPSYRLPISKGVTRITILQAVSAMGKENLVELLIAKGVDTEVRDNGQQTALHLAVILKQTAVVKSLIEGGANVLALHGAQNTALVYALQYGSLAIARMLIAAGGANVELPAGPSNPVSQTVAYMDLSLVKQLLETSSAFFPEPCLTDALPSAIKTGNVDIIQYLLDAGAKATPDALSEACAADNLPVIKLLIQAGANVRGRQRTGATALHSVCSFEAAKLLFNEAPDLGRLLAAHQPAVEHVYRTYSLNQNLDIILLVLFLLWKGPRDQDPEDSGNRMRAIHYAAQYGHEAVLRSILAQQKWQVSTLSCTGATALHYAAASTSESRLNCVRLLVEGGVDMAVMDQLGNTALKSVFLNGYHPLNATVAEYLVRAGANPSQRQQNDKSPLHDALYHSDSESALVLIQAGADISAMDPCGMQPLHFAALFGCADIVTELAQRGVNLSARDNRGYTPLHLAISQGFEKYRNREDFLVSVERVITRKYSHAHTSHADPEALRGSRYLAVIKALCYTGANINAQATSMNLSPADFVGMQRFCWNGFARNEGPSTETEQVDETLQSADEVRKIWWKLAEYLNWQRGQRYQVVAAGAIAGLVSRFCVAPLDVVKIRLQLQIHSLSDPLSHRHIHGPVYKGTISTLKAIVREEGITGLWKGNIPAELLYVFYGGIQFTTYRTVTQALHTLPTAHRLPQPAESFLSGAVAGGIATLTTYPFDLLRTRFAAQGNIKIYPSLLSAVRTIHSHEGYPGFFRGASAAVAQIVPYMGLFFATYESVRVPVAQLELPFGSGDATAGVIASVLAKTGVFPLDLVRKRLQVQGPTRSRYIHQNIPEYSGVWSTIKSVVRDGGVRGLYRGLTVSLIKAAPASAVTMWTYERVLKTLKEMNADPVR
;
A
#
# COMPACT_ATOMS: atom_id res chain seq x y z
N MET A 1 20.07 -20.82 -21.63
CA MET A 1 19.35 -21.49 -20.53
C MET A 1 18.68 -22.81 -20.97
N ALA A 2 18.18 -22.95 -22.19
CA ALA A 2 17.83 -24.27 -22.77
C ALA A 2 19.04 -25.08 -23.30
N SER A 3 20.26 -24.74 -22.87
CA SER A 3 21.52 -25.15 -23.51
C SER A 3 22.40 -26.07 -22.66
N LEU A 4 22.06 -26.28 -21.39
CA LEU A 4 22.83 -27.17 -20.49
C LEU A 4 22.47 -28.65 -20.70
N ASP A 5 21.24 -28.95 -21.10
CA ASP A 5 20.78 -30.33 -21.37
C ASP A 5 21.32 -30.92 -22.68
N LEU A 6 22.00 -30.10 -23.50
CA LEU A 6 22.65 -30.47 -24.75
C LEU A 6 24.14 -30.86 -24.57
N LEU A 7 24.70 -30.72 -23.37
CA LEU A 7 26.10 -31.06 -23.10
C LEU A 7 26.28 -32.56 -22.82
N PRO A 8 27.40 -33.18 -23.27
CA PRO A 8 27.73 -34.56 -22.94
C PRO A 8 27.95 -34.73 -21.42
N THR A 9 27.57 -35.90 -20.90
CA THR A 9 27.62 -36.21 -19.47
C THR A 9 29.04 -36.10 -18.90
N GLU A 10 30.07 -36.44 -19.69
CA GLU A 10 31.47 -36.30 -19.23
C GLU A 10 31.86 -34.84 -19.00
N LEU A 11 31.34 -33.91 -19.81
CA LEU A 11 31.64 -32.49 -19.70
C LEU A 11 30.93 -31.86 -18.48
N LEU A 12 29.71 -32.33 -18.19
CA LEU A 12 28.95 -31.90 -17.01
C LEU A 12 29.65 -32.33 -15.71
N ASN A 13 30.21 -33.54 -15.67
CA ASN A 13 30.99 -34.02 -14.52
C ASN A 13 32.27 -33.20 -14.31
N LEU A 14 32.96 -32.82 -15.40
CA LEU A 14 34.16 -31.99 -15.32
C LEU A 14 33.87 -30.56 -14.84
N ILE A 15 32.71 -30.02 -15.24
CA ILE A 15 32.23 -28.70 -14.80
C ILE A 15 31.85 -28.73 -13.31
N ALA A 16 31.18 -29.79 -12.86
CA ALA A 16 30.83 -29.98 -11.45
C ALA A 16 32.08 -30.02 -10.54
N GLN A 17 33.14 -30.73 -10.96
CA GLN A 17 34.40 -30.82 -10.21
C GLN A 17 35.17 -29.49 -10.07
N LYS A 18 34.82 -28.46 -10.85
CA LYS A 18 35.53 -27.16 -10.87
C LYS A 18 34.73 -25.99 -10.29
N LEU A 19 33.49 -26.20 -9.83
CA LEU A 19 32.62 -25.13 -9.34
C LEU A 19 32.51 -25.12 -7.81
N HIS A 20 32.52 -23.93 -7.20
CA HIS A 20 32.26 -23.73 -5.77
C HIS A 20 30.78 -23.97 -5.41
N VAL A 21 30.52 -24.46 -4.19
CA VAL A 21 29.21 -24.89 -3.65
C VAL A 21 28.09 -23.85 -3.82
N GLU A 22 28.38 -22.55 -3.72
CA GLU A 22 27.37 -21.49 -3.94
C GLU A 22 26.89 -21.37 -5.39
N HIS A 23 27.77 -21.60 -6.36
CA HIS A 23 27.44 -21.53 -7.79
C HIS A 23 26.57 -22.72 -8.21
N ILE A 24 26.81 -23.88 -7.58
CA ILE A 24 26.06 -25.12 -7.72
C ILE A 24 24.59 -24.91 -7.29
N SER A 25 24.35 -24.25 -6.15
CA SER A 25 22.98 -23.98 -5.65
C SER A 25 22.13 -23.15 -6.63
N ASN A 26 22.73 -22.24 -7.39
CA ASN A 26 22.02 -21.44 -8.39
C ASN A 26 21.76 -22.22 -9.69
N LEU A 27 22.64 -23.17 -10.03
CA LEU A 27 22.51 -24.06 -11.18
C LEU A 27 21.44 -25.16 -10.97
N LEU A 28 21.33 -25.70 -9.75
CA LEU A 28 20.39 -26.78 -9.39
C LEU A 28 18.90 -26.42 -9.56
N ARG A 29 18.54 -25.13 -9.60
CA ARG A 29 17.14 -24.69 -9.81
C ARG A 29 16.65 -24.86 -11.24
N THR A 30 17.51 -25.23 -12.19
CA THR A 30 17.20 -25.09 -13.63
C THR A 30 17.53 -26.30 -14.51
N SER A 31 18.22 -27.34 -14.01
CA SER A 31 18.51 -28.56 -14.80
C SER A 31 18.46 -29.85 -13.96
N LYS A 32 17.59 -30.79 -14.37
CA LYS A 32 17.40 -32.11 -13.71
C LYS A 32 18.57 -33.08 -13.96
N ARG A 33 19.25 -32.98 -15.10
CA ARG A 33 20.44 -33.80 -15.42
C ARG A 33 21.68 -33.36 -14.65
N LEU A 34 21.89 -32.06 -14.53
CA LEU A 34 22.96 -31.51 -13.69
C LEU A 34 22.72 -31.85 -12.22
N TYR A 35 21.47 -31.78 -11.74
CA TYR A 35 21.09 -32.17 -10.38
C TYR A 35 21.50 -33.61 -10.02
N ASN A 36 21.27 -34.58 -10.92
CA ASN A 36 21.64 -35.97 -10.67
C ASN A 36 23.17 -36.18 -10.67
N ALA A 37 23.89 -35.62 -11.64
CA ALA A 37 25.34 -35.76 -11.74
C ALA A 37 26.09 -35.14 -10.55
N LEU A 38 25.58 -34.01 -10.05
CA LEU A 38 26.18 -33.29 -8.93
C LEU A 38 25.83 -33.95 -7.59
N ASN A 39 24.68 -34.61 -7.48
CA ASN A 39 24.32 -35.42 -6.32
C ASN A 39 25.21 -36.65 -6.14
N ASP A 40 25.65 -37.29 -7.23
CA ASP A 40 26.62 -38.40 -7.18
C ASP A 40 28.01 -37.93 -6.72
N GLU A 41 28.44 -36.73 -7.14
CA GLU A 41 29.70 -36.13 -6.69
C GLU A 41 29.62 -35.73 -5.22
N LEU A 42 28.51 -35.11 -4.79
CA LEU A 42 28.25 -34.77 -3.39
C LEU A 42 28.17 -36.03 -2.50
N TYR A 43 27.59 -37.13 -2.99
CA TYR A 43 27.59 -38.42 -2.30
C TYR A 43 29.01 -38.99 -2.16
N ARG A 44 29.82 -38.92 -3.21
CA ARG A 44 31.23 -39.35 -3.16
C ARG A 44 32.07 -38.49 -2.23
N GLU A 45 31.84 -37.18 -2.20
CA GLU A 45 32.52 -36.26 -1.29
C GLU A 45 32.09 -36.48 0.17
N ALA A 46 30.79 -36.66 0.42
CA ALA A 46 30.26 -37.02 1.74
C ALA A 46 30.84 -38.36 2.23
N SER A 47 30.93 -39.37 1.35
CA SER A 47 31.51 -40.68 1.70
C SER A 47 33.02 -40.60 2.00
N ARG A 48 33.76 -39.67 1.36
CA ARG A 48 35.17 -39.39 1.70
C ARG A 48 35.29 -38.73 3.08
N ARG A 49 34.53 -37.67 3.33
CA ARG A 49 34.56 -36.94 4.62
C ARG A 49 34.09 -37.79 5.81
N ASP A 50 33.14 -38.70 5.58
CA ASP A 50 32.70 -39.69 6.57
C ASP A 50 33.84 -40.63 7.01
N ASN A 51 34.82 -40.91 6.14
CA ASN A 51 36.00 -41.71 6.46
C ASN A 51 37.14 -40.90 7.09
N ASP A 52 37.24 -39.61 6.76
CA ASP A 52 38.41 -38.79 7.10
C ASP A 52 38.22 -37.87 8.33
N GLU A 53 36.99 -37.38 8.61
CA GLU A 53 36.81 -36.20 9.47
C GLU A 53 35.67 -36.32 10.53
N TYR A 54 34.55 -36.99 10.24
CA TYR A 54 33.36 -36.97 11.12
C TYR A 54 32.91 -38.32 11.70
N GLY A 55 33.53 -39.43 11.33
CA GLY A 55 33.24 -40.75 11.93
C GLY A 55 31.90 -41.40 11.52
N GLN A 56 31.31 -40.97 10.39
CA GLN A 56 30.08 -41.48 9.72
C GLN A 56 28.75 -41.09 10.40
N PRO A 57 27.96 -40.17 9.79
CA PRO A 57 26.69 -40.56 9.14
C PRO A 57 26.16 -39.65 7.99
N VAL A 58 26.96 -38.75 7.39
CA VAL A 58 26.47 -37.77 6.39
C VAL A 58 26.07 -38.45 5.08
N SER A 59 26.86 -39.43 4.62
CA SER A 59 26.56 -40.22 3.43
C SER A 59 25.30 -41.07 3.61
N LEU A 60 25.01 -41.52 4.82
CA LEU A 60 23.81 -42.29 5.16
C LEU A 60 22.55 -41.41 5.12
N ILE A 61 22.61 -40.19 5.68
CA ILE A 61 21.52 -39.19 5.58
C ILE A 61 21.29 -38.81 4.11
N HIS A 62 22.36 -38.66 3.32
CA HIS A 62 22.24 -38.39 1.89
C HIS A 62 21.61 -39.58 1.14
N ALA A 63 22.01 -40.82 1.43
CA ALA A 63 21.38 -42.03 0.88
C ALA A 63 19.89 -42.12 1.23
N ALA A 64 19.50 -41.78 2.46
CA ALA A 64 18.10 -41.74 2.88
C ALA A 64 17.26 -40.76 2.06
N SER A 65 17.85 -39.64 1.63
CA SER A 65 17.17 -38.63 0.81
C SER A 65 16.72 -39.20 -0.56
N PHE A 66 17.50 -40.13 -1.12
CA PHE A 66 17.17 -40.83 -2.37
C PHE A 66 16.14 -41.95 -2.19
N GLY A 67 15.95 -42.45 -0.96
CA GLY A 67 14.96 -43.48 -0.68
C GLY A 67 15.29 -44.85 -1.26
N GLU A 68 16.56 -45.13 -1.54
CA GLU A 68 17.05 -46.41 -2.07
C GLU A 68 17.44 -47.35 -0.90
N PRO A 69 16.59 -48.33 -0.52
CA PRO A 69 16.80 -49.14 0.67
C PRO A 69 18.03 -50.04 0.58
N ALA A 70 18.38 -50.53 -0.61
CA ALA A 70 19.55 -51.40 -0.80
C ALA A 70 20.87 -50.64 -0.58
N SER A 71 20.98 -49.43 -1.11
CA SER A 71 22.14 -48.55 -0.91
C SER A 71 22.24 -48.07 0.54
N PHE A 72 21.10 -47.78 1.17
CA PHE A 72 21.01 -47.39 2.56
C PHE A 72 21.42 -48.55 3.51
N ASP A 73 20.90 -49.77 3.32
CA ASP A 73 21.28 -50.95 4.13
C ASP A 73 22.77 -51.31 3.95
N GLY A 74 23.27 -51.20 2.71
CA GLY A 74 24.69 -51.42 2.41
C GLY A 74 25.62 -50.46 3.15
N LEU A 75 25.25 -49.19 3.28
CA LEU A 75 25.99 -48.22 4.09
C LEU A 75 25.76 -48.42 5.59
N LEU A 76 24.53 -48.73 6.01
CA LEU A 76 24.17 -48.97 7.41
C LEU A 76 25.00 -50.12 8.01
N SER A 77 25.29 -51.16 7.23
CA SER A 77 26.16 -52.27 7.65
C SER A 77 27.61 -51.88 8.00
N ARG A 78 28.05 -50.68 7.59
CA ARG A 78 29.40 -50.16 7.85
C ARG A 78 29.45 -49.25 9.08
N VAL A 79 28.31 -48.86 9.61
CA VAL A 79 28.17 -47.97 10.77
C VAL A 79 28.44 -48.78 12.04
N LYS A 80 29.34 -48.29 12.90
CA LYS A 80 29.73 -48.96 14.15
C LYS A 80 28.69 -48.80 15.26
N ASP A 81 28.02 -47.65 15.33
CA ASP A 81 26.97 -47.35 16.29
C ASP A 81 25.83 -46.61 15.57
N ILE A 82 24.65 -47.24 15.48
CA ILE A 82 23.47 -46.70 14.78
C ILE A 82 22.82 -45.56 15.59
N ASN A 83 23.07 -45.53 16.90
CA ASN A 83 22.47 -44.57 17.83
C ASN A 83 23.35 -43.36 18.10
N SER A 84 24.57 -43.31 17.53
CA SER A 84 25.48 -42.19 17.75
C SER A 84 24.82 -40.89 17.26
N PRO A 85 24.58 -39.90 18.13
CA PRO A 85 24.19 -38.58 17.67
C PRO A 85 25.42 -37.90 17.05
N ILE A 86 25.19 -36.77 16.35
CA ILE A 86 26.17 -35.69 16.07
C ILE A 86 26.64 -35.64 14.60
N VAL A 87 25.80 -35.07 13.74
CA VAL A 87 26.28 -34.26 12.59
C VAL A 87 25.84 -32.84 12.81
N ASP A 88 26.79 -31.92 12.87
CA ASP A 88 26.51 -30.49 12.78
C ASP A 88 26.20 -30.11 11.33
N LEU A 89 24.91 -30.01 11.03
CA LEU A 89 24.44 -29.67 9.68
C LEU A 89 24.62 -28.19 9.34
N GLU A 90 25.00 -27.31 10.30
CA GLU A 90 25.23 -25.88 10.01
C GLU A 90 26.37 -25.66 9.02
N GLY A 91 27.35 -26.56 8.99
CA GLY A 91 28.47 -26.54 8.03
C GLY A 91 28.09 -26.96 6.60
N TYR A 92 26.89 -27.49 6.39
CA TYR A 92 26.47 -28.04 5.10
C TYR A 92 25.20 -27.36 4.56
N PRO A 93 25.33 -26.21 3.84
CA PRO A 93 24.21 -25.38 3.38
C PRO A 93 23.23 -26.09 2.42
N SER A 94 23.61 -27.26 1.90
CA SER A 94 22.84 -28.09 0.97
C SER A 94 21.73 -28.90 1.64
N TYR A 95 21.83 -29.20 2.95
CA TYR A 95 20.89 -30.08 3.65
C TYR A 95 19.85 -29.26 4.41
N ARG A 96 18.84 -28.76 3.71
CA ARG A 96 17.64 -28.21 4.37
C ARG A 96 16.71 -29.35 4.76
N LEU A 97 16.97 -29.97 5.90
CA LEU A 97 15.93 -30.73 6.58
C LEU A 97 14.85 -29.75 7.08
N PRO A 98 13.57 -30.14 7.09
CA PRO A 98 12.48 -29.32 7.61
C PRO A 98 12.51 -29.28 9.15
N ILE A 99 13.64 -28.89 9.74
CA ILE A 99 13.87 -28.85 11.19
C ILE A 99 14.06 -27.39 11.61
N SER A 100 13.65 -27.04 12.82
CA SER A 100 13.74 -25.68 13.37
C SER A 100 15.20 -25.17 13.42
N LYS A 101 15.39 -23.87 13.12
CA LYS A 101 16.70 -23.20 13.23
C LYS A 101 17.29 -23.36 14.64
N GLY A 102 18.54 -23.82 14.74
CA GLY A 102 19.27 -24.03 16.00
C GLY A 102 19.33 -25.48 16.49
N VAL A 103 18.65 -26.43 15.82
CA VAL A 103 18.84 -27.87 16.10
C VAL A 103 20.03 -28.37 15.26
N THR A 104 21.19 -28.48 15.90
CA THR A 104 22.47 -28.79 15.24
C THR A 104 22.93 -30.23 15.41
N ARG A 105 22.27 -31.06 16.23
CA ARG A 105 22.63 -32.47 16.42
C ARG A 105 21.38 -33.34 16.34
N ILE A 106 21.25 -34.10 15.26
CA ILE A 106 20.14 -35.02 15.01
C ILE A 106 20.66 -36.45 14.83
N THR A 107 19.83 -37.44 15.15
CA THR A 107 20.11 -38.86 14.86
C THR A 107 19.66 -39.25 13.46
N ILE A 108 20.17 -40.38 12.97
CA ILE A 108 19.74 -40.96 11.69
C ILE A 108 18.22 -41.22 11.70
N LEU A 109 17.69 -41.79 12.78
CA LEU A 109 16.27 -42.06 12.91
C LEU A 109 15.44 -40.77 12.84
N GLN A 110 15.87 -39.70 13.51
CA GLN A 110 15.20 -38.39 13.45
C GLN A 110 15.26 -37.79 12.04
N ALA A 111 16.40 -37.89 11.35
CA ALA A 111 16.55 -37.39 9.98
C ALA A 111 15.64 -38.13 9.00
N VAL A 112 15.62 -39.47 9.03
CA VAL A 112 14.78 -40.32 8.17
C VAL A 112 13.29 -40.10 8.49
N SER A 113 12.94 -39.95 9.77
CA SER A 113 11.58 -39.63 10.22
C SER A 113 11.13 -38.25 9.72
N ALA A 114 12.00 -37.24 9.77
CA ALA A 114 11.73 -35.91 9.25
C ALA A 114 11.56 -35.88 7.71
N MET A 115 12.26 -36.77 7.00
CA MET A 115 12.11 -36.96 5.55
C MET A 115 10.86 -37.75 5.15
N GLY A 116 10.13 -38.35 6.10
CA GLY A 116 8.92 -39.14 5.83
C GLY A 116 9.16 -40.48 5.14
N LYS A 117 10.33 -41.11 5.33
CA LYS A 117 10.72 -42.35 4.65
C LYS A 117 10.37 -43.60 5.47
N GLU A 118 9.11 -44.01 5.44
CA GLU A 118 8.56 -45.16 6.19
C GLU A 118 9.41 -46.44 6.07
N ASN A 119 9.67 -46.92 4.85
CA ASN A 119 10.44 -48.16 4.62
C ASN A 119 11.84 -48.16 5.26
N LEU A 120 12.46 -46.98 5.37
CA LEU A 120 13.78 -46.84 6.00
C LEU A 120 13.67 -46.77 7.53
N VAL A 121 12.58 -46.21 8.06
CA VAL A 121 12.27 -46.23 9.50
C VAL A 121 12.05 -47.67 9.96
N GLU A 122 11.26 -48.45 9.22
CA GLU A 122 11.03 -49.87 9.51
C GLU A 122 12.34 -50.67 9.47
N LEU A 123 13.19 -50.41 8.48
CA LEU A 123 14.51 -51.05 8.39
C LEU A 123 15.41 -50.71 9.59
N LEU A 124 15.42 -49.44 10.04
CA LEU A 124 16.21 -49.03 11.21
C LEU A 124 15.68 -49.67 12.50
N ILE A 125 14.35 -49.73 12.68
CA ILE A 125 13.71 -50.41 13.81
C ILE A 125 14.07 -51.90 13.80
N ALA A 126 14.00 -52.57 12.65
CA ALA A 126 14.39 -53.97 12.50
C ALA A 126 15.86 -54.25 12.83
N LYS A 127 16.73 -53.24 12.70
CA LYS A 127 18.17 -53.32 13.06
C LYS A 127 18.44 -52.92 14.52
N GLY A 128 17.41 -52.61 15.31
CA GLY A 128 17.54 -52.34 16.74
C GLY A 128 17.96 -50.91 17.08
N VAL A 129 17.57 -49.92 16.27
CA VAL A 129 17.76 -48.50 16.62
C VAL A 129 16.98 -48.13 17.89
N ASP A 130 17.58 -47.32 18.76
CA ASP A 130 16.89 -46.79 19.94
C ASP A 130 15.96 -45.65 19.51
N THR A 131 14.66 -45.81 19.77
CA THR A 131 13.60 -44.85 19.42
C THR A 131 13.54 -43.66 20.37
N GLU A 132 14.19 -43.76 21.54
CA GLU A 132 14.12 -42.79 22.63
C GLU A 132 15.28 -41.78 22.62
N VAL A 133 16.20 -41.88 21.65
CA VAL A 133 17.31 -40.94 21.52
C VAL A 133 16.78 -39.52 21.27
N ARG A 134 17.26 -38.58 22.07
CA ARG A 134 16.84 -37.18 22.06
C ARG A 134 17.87 -36.29 21.34
N ASP A 135 17.37 -35.30 20.61
CA ASP A 135 18.23 -34.25 20.05
C ASP A 135 18.63 -33.19 21.11
N ASN A 136 19.41 -32.18 20.69
CA ASN A 136 19.77 -31.05 21.55
C ASN A 136 18.57 -30.23 22.06
N GLY A 137 17.41 -30.35 21.40
CA GLY A 137 16.15 -29.77 21.82
C GLY A 137 15.36 -30.66 22.78
N GLN A 138 15.84 -31.85 23.15
CA GLN A 138 15.09 -32.86 23.92
C GLN A 138 13.89 -33.47 23.15
N GLN A 139 13.91 -33.48 21.82
CA GLN A 139 12.87 -34.10 20.97
C GLN A 139 13.23 -35.54 20.62
N THR A 140 12.24 -36.44 20.67
CA THR A 140 12.37 -37.81 20.13
C THR A 140 11.96 -37.84 18.65
N ALA A 141 12.28 -38.93 17.95
CA ALA A 141 11.83 -39.12 16.56
C ALA A 141 10.31 -39.04 16.40
N LEU A 142 9.55 -39.50 17.41
CA LEU A 142 8.09 -39.42 17.44
C LEU A 142 7.59 -37.97 17.48
N HIS A 143 8.20 -37.10 18.29
CA HIS A 143 7.84 -35.67 18.34
C HIS A 143 8.01 -35.00 16.98
N LEU A 144 9.16 -35.22 16.32
CA LEU A 144 9.44 -34.67 15.00
C LEU A 144 8.46 -35.19 13.93
N ALA A 145 8.17 -36.49 13.93
CA ALA A 145 7.24 -37.10 12.99
C ALA A 145 5.82 -36.52 13.14
N VAL A 146 5.37 -36.24 14.37
CA VAL A 146 4.09 -35.61 14.65
C VAL A 146 4.05 -34.14 14.22
N ILE A 147 5.08 -33.35 14.55
CA ILE A 147 5.20 -31.94 14.16
C ILE A 147 5.17 -31.80 12.63
N LEU A 148 5.84 -32.73 11.93
CA LEU A 148 5.91 -32.78 10.46
C LEU A 148 4.75 -33.53 9.81
N LYS A 149 3.78 -34.00 10.60
CA LYS A 149 2.54 -34.66 10.15
C LYS A 149 2.75 -35.94 9.33
N GLN A 150 3.81 -36.68 9.62
CA GLN A 150 4.17 -37.91 8.90
C GLN A 150 3.39 -39.13 9.42
N THR A 151 2.12 -39.25 9.04
CA THR A 151 1.17 -40.25 9.60
C THR A 151 1.68 -41.69 9.51
N ALA A 152 2.27 -42.08 8.37
CA ALA A 152 2.78 -43.44 8.17
C ALA A 152 4.01 -43.74 9.07
N VAL A 153 4.97 -42.80 9.13
CA VAL A 153 6.12 -42.89 10.03
C VAL A 153 5.71 -42.93 11.50
N VAL A 154 4.72 -42.12 11.91
CA VAL A 154 4.20 -42.16 13.28
C VAL A 154 3.64 -43.55 13.61
N LYS A 155 2.91 -44.16 12.67
CA LYS A 155 2.39 -45.52 12.84
C LYS A 155 3.54 -46.53 13.03
N SER A 156 4.53 -46.54 12.14
CA SER A 156 5.66 -47.46 12.23
C SER A 156 6.50 -47.25 13.50
N LEU A 157 6.63 -46.01 13.99
CA LEU A 157 7.33 -45.70 15.24
C LEU A 157 6.56 -46.22 16.47
N ILE A 158 5.23 -46.08 16.50
CA ILE A 158 4.39 -46.62 17.59
C ILE A 158 4.44 -48.15 17.59
N GLU A 159 4.30 -48.79 16.41
CA GLU A 159 4.40 -50.25 16.26
C GLU A 159 5.81 -50.76 16.61
N GLY A 160 6.84 -49.94 16.36
CA GLY A 160 8.23 -50.18 16.74
C GLY A 160 8.55 -49.92 18.22
N GLY A 161 7.55 -49.60 19.07
CA GLY A 161 7.72 -49.44 20.51
C GLY A 161 8.21 -48.07 20.98
N ALA A 162 8.09 -47.01 20.17
CA ALA A 162 8.40 -45.65 20.61
C ALA A 162 7.48 -45.21 21.77
N ASN A 163 8.05 -44.53 22.75
CA ASN A 163 7.33 -44.06 23.94
C ASN A 163 6.41 -42.88 23.59
N VAL A 164 5.12 -43.15 23.51
CA VAL A 164 4.08 -42.14 23.26
C VAL A 164 3.92 -41.11 24.40
N LEU A 165 4.47 -41.41 25.58
CA LEU A 165 4.44 -40.57 26.78
C LEU A 165 5.71 -39.72 26.94
N ALA A 166 6.66 -39.81 26.00
CA ALA A 166 7.88 -39.01 26.06
C ALA A 166 7.54 -37.52 26.14
N LEU A 167 8.18 -36.81 27.07
CA LEU A 167 7.95 -35.38 27.31
C LEU A 167 9.02 -34.52 26.65
N HIS A 168 8.59 -33.42 26.03
CA HIS A 168 9.46 -32.41 25.45
C HIS A 168 9.09 -30.99 25.93
N GLY A 169 10.11 -30.17 26.22
CA GLY A 169 9.96 -28.77 26.63
C GLY A 169 9.12 -28.57 27.89
N ALA A 170 8.02 -27.83 27.77
CA ALA A 170 7.07 -27.50 28.84
C ALA A 170 6.16 -28.68 29.26
N GLN A 171 6.69 -29.92 29.24
CA GLN A 171 5.96 -31.17 29.49
C GLN A 171 4.88 -31.52 28.45
N ASN A 172 5.10 -31.16 27.17
CA ASN A 172 4.18 -31.56 26.10
C ASN A 172 4.49 -32.99 25.65
N THR A 173 3.45 -33.81 25.50
CA THR A 173 3.54 -35.13 24.84
C THR A 173 3.35 -35.00 23.32
N ALA A 174 3.68 -36.06 22.58
CA ALA A 174 3.37 -36.17 21.17
C ALA A 174 1.88 -35.93 20.85
N LEU A 175 0.97 -36.31 21.75
CA LEU A 175 -0.48 -36.07 21.60
C LEU A 175 -0.81 -34.58 21.63
N VAL A 176 -0.25 -33.82 22.58
CA VAL A 176 -0.46 -32.36 22.67
C VAL A 176 0.02 -31.68 21.38
N TYR A 177 1.15 -32.11 20.81
CA TYR A 177 1.59 -31.60 19.51
C TYR A 177 0.65 -31.95 18.36
N ALA A 178 0.12 -33.18 18.32
CA ALA A 178 -0.85 -33.57 17.29
C ALA A 178 -2.13 -32.70 17.36
N LEU A 179 -2.59 -32.41 18.58
CA LEU A 179 -3.75 -31.55 18.86
C LEU A 179 -3.46 -30.06 18.71
N GLN A 180 -2.22 -29.60 18.84
CA GLN A 180 -1.86 -28.21 18.55
C GLN A 180 -1.74 -27.96 17.04
N TYR A 181 -1.19 -28.92 16.29
CA TYR A 181 -0.92 -28.77 14.87
C TYR A 181 -2.05 -29.23 13.94
N GLY A 182 -3.18 -29.70 14.45
CA GLY A 182 -4.35 -30.02 13.60
C GLY A 182 -4.39 -31.42 13.01
N SER A 183 -3.68 -32.39 13.57
CA SER A 183 -3.53 -33.73 12.97
C SER A 183 -4.45 -34.76 13.63
N LEU A 184 -5.75 -34.75 13.27
CA LEU A 184 -6.77 -35.63 13.88
C LEU A 184 -6.46 -37.13 13.75
N ALA A 185 -5.95 -37.59 12.60
CA ALA A 185 -5.60 -39.00 12.39
C ALA A 185 -4.48 -39.45 13.34
N ILE A 186 -3.44 -38.62 13.47
CA ILE A 186 -2.32 -38.86 14.39
C ILE A 186 -2.78 -38.79 15.85
N ALA A 187 -3.64 -37.82 16.20
CA ALA A 187 -4.20 -37.72 17.54
C ALA A 187 -5.00 -38.96 17.94
N ARG A 188 -5.86 -39.49 17.04
CA ARG A 188 -6.60 -40.73 17.28
C ARG A 188 -5.70 -41.95 17.44
N MET A 189 -4.63 -42.05 16.64
CA MET A 189 -3.62 -43.11 16.77
C MET A 189 -2.90 -43.04 18.12
N LEU A 190 -2.49 -41.84 18.54
CA LEU A 190 -1.80 -41.63 19.82
C LEU A 190 -2.72 -41.88 21.02
N ILE A 191 -4.00 -41.49 20.95
CA ILE A 191 -4.99 -41.81 21.99
C ILE A 191 -5.18 -43.32 22.09
N ALA A 192 -5.33 -44.02 20.96
CA ALA A 192 -5.47 -45.48 20.95
C ALA A 192 -4.22 -46.20 21.51
N ALA A 193 -3.03 -45.62 21.32
CA ALA A 193 -1.77 -46.12 21.87
C ALA A 193 -1.55 -45.73 23.36
N GLY A 194 -2.50 -45.03 23.99
CA GLY A 194 -2.39 -44.62 25.40
C GLY A 194 -1.60 -43.34 25.65
N GLY A 195 -1.31 -42.53 24.61
CA GLY A 195 -0.54 -41.28 24.71
C GLY A 195 -1.17 -40.16 25.55
N ALA A 196 -2.38 -40.38 26.06
CA ALA A 196 -3.11 -39.51 26.99
C ALA A 196 -2.99 -39.94 28.47
N ASN A 197 -2.32 -41.07 28.76
CA ASN A 197 -2.14 -41.61 30.11
C ASN A 197 -1.00 -40.92 30.88
N VAL A 198 -1.00 -39.58 30.88
CA VAL A 198 -0.03 -38.75 31.60
C VAL A 198 -0.79 -37.67 32.35
N GLU A 199 -0.53 -37.53 33.64
CA GLU A 199 -1.03 -36.38 34.41
C GLU A 199 -0.31 -35.11 33.95
N LEU A 200 -1.03 -34.28 33.20
CA LEU A 200 -0.55 -32.98 32.75
C LEU A 200 -1.17 -31.87 33.62
N PRO A 201 -0.44 -30.76 33.87
CA PRO A 201 -0.95 -29.68 34.70
C PRO A 201 -2.23 -29.07 34.09
N ALA A 202 -3.17 -28.69 34.97
CA ALA A 202 -4.35 -27.95 34.59
C ALA A 202 -3.97 -26.60 33.93
N GLY A 203 -4.71 -26.20 32.90
CA GLY A 203 -4.43 -25.01 32.11
C GLY A 203 -4.89 -25.11 30.65
N PRO A 204 -4.71 -24.05 29.85
CA PRO A 204 -5.23 -23.96 28.48
C PRO A 204 -4.57 -24.97 27.52
N SER A 205 -3.38 -25.48 27.85
CA SER A 205 -2.64 -26.48 27.08
C SER A 205 -3.04 -27.93 27.41
N ASN A 206 -4.06 -28.14 28.25
CA ASN A 206 -4.49 -29.49 28.59
C ASN A 206 -5.06 -30.23 27.34
N PRO A 207 -4.91 -31.56 27.21
CA PRO A 207 -5.38 -32.28 26.03
C PRO A 207 -6.90 -32.18 25.81
N VAL A 208 -7.69 -32.08 26.89
CA VAL A 208 -9.15 -32.00 26.82
C VAL A 208 -9.61 -30.67 26.20
N SER A 209 -9.05 -29.54 26.63
CA SER A 209 -9.34 -28.20 26.09
C SER A 209 -8.95 -28.09 24.62
N GLN A 210 -7.85 -28.72 24.21
CA GLN A 210 -7.41 -28.77 22.82
C GLN A 210 -8.30 -29.68 21.96
N THR A 211 -8.72 -30.85 22.45
CA THR A 211 -9.66 -31.72 21.70
C THR A 211 -11.02 -31.06 21.50
N VAL A 212 -11.53 -30.36 22.51
CA VAL A 212 -12.81 -29.63 22.46
C VAL A 212 -12.81 -28.56 21.36
N ALA A 213 -11.66 -27.92 21.10
CA ALA A 213 -11.53 -26.92 20.04
C ALA A 213 -11.80 -27.48 18.62
N TYR A 214 -11.68 -28.80 18.42
CA TYR A 214 -11.97 -29.46 17.14
C TYR A 214 -13.45 -29.75 16.90
N MET A 215 -14.33 -29.45 17.87
CA MET A 215 -15.78 -29.62 17.76
C MET A 215 -16.24 -31.07 17.49
N ASP A 216 -15.38 -32.06 17.73
CA ASP A 216 -15.65 -33.48 17.48
C ASP A 216 -15.96 -34.21 18.80
N LEU A 217 -17.26 -34.39 19.08
CA LEU A 217 -17.74 -35.09 20.27
C LEU A 217 -17.19 -36.52 20.35
N SER A 218 -16.99 -37.19 19.21
CA SER A 218 -16.50 -38.58 19.18
C SER A 218 -15.04 -38.65 19.64
N LEU A 219 -14.23 -37.63 19.29
CA LEU A 219 -12.85 -37.52 19.75
C LEU A 219 -12.77 -37.24 21.25
N VAL A 220 -13.62 -36.33 21.75
CA VAL A 220 -13.70 -36.00 23.18
C VAL A 220 -14.13 -37.24 24.00
N LYS A 221 -15.15 -37.97 23.53
CA LYS A 221 -15.57 -39.25 24.13
C LYS A 221 -14.44 -40.27 24.14
N GLN A 222 -13.79 -40.48 23.00
CA GLN A 222 -12.68 -41.42 22.89
C GLN A 222 -11.55 -41.08 23.86
N LEU A 223 -11.20 -39.80 24.03
CA LEU A 223 -10.17 -39.36 24.97
C LEU A 223 -10.56 -39.63 26.43
N LEU A 224 -11.78 -39.23 26.84
CA LEU A 224 -12.23 -39.37 28.22
C LEU A 224 -12.53 -40.84 28.58
N GLU A 225 -13.06 -41.64 27.66
CA GLU A 225 -13.32 -43.08 27.89
C GLU A 225 -12.02 -43.88 28.03
N THR A 226 -11.00 -43.58 27.22
CA THR A 226 -9.73 -44.31 27.25
C THR A 226 -8.82 -43.90 28.41
N SER A 227 -8.92 -42.65 28.90
CA SER A 227 -7.94 -42.06 29.82
C SER A 227 -8.57 -41.30 31.00
N SER A 228 -9.82 -41.62 31.36
CA SER A 228 -10.60 -40.93 32.43
C SER A 228 -9.86 -40.80 33.76
N ALA A 229 -9.06 -41.81 34.14
CA ALA A 229 -8.32 -41.81 35.40
C ALA A 229 -7.26 -40.69 35.51
N PHE A 230 -6.84 -40.09 34.38
CA PHE A 230 -5.76 -39.10 34.32
C PHE A 230 -6.26 -37.66 34.17
N PHE A 231 -7.58 -37.44 34.10
CA PHE A 231 -8.19 -36.11 33.97
C PHE A 231 -9.02 -35.74 35.21
N PRO A 232 -8.40 -35.11 36.22
CA PRO A 232 -9.12 -34.68 37.42
C PRO A 232 -10.09 -33.52 37.12
N GLU A 233 -11.07 -33.30 38.01
CA GLU A 233 -12.11 -32.27 37.84
C GLU A 233 -11.60 -30.89 37.40
N PRO A 234 -10.51 -30.33 37.96
CA PRO A 234 -9.98 -29.04 37.52
C PRO A 234 -9.65 -28.98 36.03
N CYS A 235 -9.18 -30.08 35.43
CA CYS A 235 -8.85 -30.14 34.00
C CYS A 235 -10.11 -30.10 33.13
N LEU A 236 -11.20 -30.74 33.58
CA LEU A 236 -12.50 -30.71 32.90
C LEU A 236 -13.14 -29.32 32.99
N THR A 237 -13.08 -28.70 34.18
CA THR A 237 -13.58 -27.35 34.42
C THR A 237 -12.84 -26.29 33.58
N ASP A 238 -11.53 -26.42 33.44
CA ASP A 238 -10.72 -25.52 32.58
C ASP A 238 -11.01 -25.69 31.08
N ALA A 239 -11.59 -26.82 30.66
CA ALA A 239 -11.98 -27.04 29.27
C ALA A 239 -13.34 -26.39 28.91
N LEU A 240 -14.18 -26.07 29.91
CA LEU A 240 -15.52 -25.49 29.68
C LEU A 240 -15.49 -24.15 28.93
N PRO A 241 -14.63 -23.17 29.25
CA PRO A 241 -14.57 -21.91 28.49
C PRO A 241 -14.24 -22.13 27.01
N SER A 242 -13.35 -23.06 26.70
CA SER A 242 -13.03 -23.43 25.31
C SER A 242 -14.21 -24.11 24.61
N ALA A 243 -14.98 -24.95 25.33
CA ALA A 243 -16.21 -25.56 24.80
C ALA A 243 -17.30 -24.53 24.51
N ILE A 244 -17.45 -23.54 25.38
CA ILE A 244 -18.45 -22.47 25.23
C ILE A 244 -18.15 -21.62 24.00
N LYS A 245 -16.86 -21.34 23.74
CA LYS A 245 -16.42 -20.61 22.53
C LYS A 245 -16.72 -21.34 21.23
N THR A 246 -16.74 -22.67 21.22
CA THR A 246 -17.12 -23.43 20.02
C THR A 246 -18.64 -23.48 19.80
N GLY A 247 -19.44 -23.15 20.83
CA GLY A 247 -20.90 -23.13 20.77
C GLY A 247 -21.57 -24.50 20.73
N ASN A 248 -20.81 -25.59 20.86
CA ASN A 248 -21.35 -26.96 20.79
C ASN A 248 -21.95 -27.39 22.13
N VAL A 249 -23.28 -27.34 22.22
CA VAL A 249 -24.04 -27.67 23.45
C VAL A 249 -23.82 -29.12 23.90
N ASP A 250 -23.68 -30.06 22.97
CA ASP A 250 -23.53 -31.49 23.30
C ASP A 250 -22.19 -31.77 23.99
N ILE A 251 -21.12 -31.10 23.56
CA ILE A 251 -19.79 -31.21 24.20
C ILE A 251 -19.83 -30.57 25.59
N ILE A 252 -20.49 -29.42 25.73
CA ILE A 252 -20.62 -28.72 27.03
C ILE A 252 -21.41 -29.59 28.01
N GLN A 253 -22.54 -30.16 27.57
CA GLN A 253 -23.34 -31.09 28.38
C GLN A 253 -22.50 -32.30 28.80
N TYR A 254 -21.79 -32.92 27.86
CA TYR A 254 -20.96 -34.10 28.14
C TYR A 254 -19.85 -33.81 29.15
N LEU A 255 -19.20 -32.64 29.10
CA LEU A 255 -18.18 -32.25 30.07
C LEU A 255 -18.77 -32.02 31.48
N LEU A 256 -19.97 -31.44 31.57
CA LEU A 256 -20.67 -31.25 32.84
C LEU A 256 -21.13 -32.59 33.43
N ASP A 257 -21.64 -33.50 32.59
CA ASP A 257 -21.98 -34.87 32.97
C ASP A 257 -20.75 -35.66 33.44
N ALA A 258 -19.58 -35.39 32.85
CA ALA A 258 -18.30 -35.95 33.27
C ALA A 258 -17.73 -35.34 34.57
N GLY A 259 -18.39 -34.33 35.15
CA GLY A 259 -18.06 -33.76 36.46
C GLY A 259 -17.40 -32.39 36.44
N ALA A 260 -17.38 -31.68 35.31
CA ALA A 260 -16.91 -30.28 35.26
C ALA A 260 -17.84 -29.36 36.07
N LYS A 261 -17.28 -28.37 36.77
CA LYS A 261 -18.06 -27.38 37.56
C LYS A 261 -18.40 -26.15 36.73
N ALA A 262 -19.66 -25.73 36.80
CA ALA A 262 -20.11 -24.50 36.18
C ALA A 262 -19.59 -23.27 36.96
N THR A 263 -18.56 -22.60 36.43
CA THR A 263 -17.93 -21.45 37.07
C THR A 263 -18.59 -20.12 36.68
N PRO A 264 -18.45 -19.04 37.48
CA PRO A 264 -18.86 -17.69 37.08
C PRO A 264 -18.18 -17.21 35.79
N ASP A 265 -16.92 -17.64 35.57
CA ASP A 265 -16.17 -17.33 34.34
C ASP A 265 -16.82 -17.99 33.12
N ALA A 266 -17.22 -19.28 33.22
CA ALA A 266 -17.96 -19.99 32.18
C ALA A 266 -19.33 -19.35 31.88
N LEU A 267 -20.08 -18.98 32.93
CA LEU A 267 -21.37 -18.30 32.78
C LEU A 267 -21.22 -16.96 32.06
N SER A 268 -20.21 -16.17 32.42
CA SER A 268 -19.95 -14.87 31.79
C SER A 268 -19.52 -15.01 30.33
N GLU A 269 -18.71 -16.02 29.99
CA GLU A 269 -18.33 -16.32 28.60
C GLU A 269 -19.56 -16.74 27.77
N ALA A 270 -20.47 -17.52 28.36
CA ALA A 270 -21.72 -17.90 27.70
C ALA A 270 -22.65 -16.69 27.48
N CYS A 271 -22.70 -15.75 28.44
CA CYS A 271 -23.39 -14.47 28.30
C CYS A 271 -22.78 -13.59 27.19
N ALA A 272 -21.45 -13.56 27.08
CA ALA A 272 -20.74 -12.83 26.03
C ALA A 272 -21.01 -13.41 24.63
N ALA A 273 -21.07 -14.75 24.53
CA ALA A 273 -21.40 -15.47 23.30
C ALA A 273 -22.90 -15.45 22.93
N ASP A 274 -23.75 -14.87 23.78
CA ASP A 274 -25.22 -14.81 23.65
C ASP A 274 -25.90 -16.18 23.40
N ASN A 275 -25.34 -17.25 23.98
CA ASN A 275 -25.86 -18.60 23.77
C ASN A 275 -26.89 -18.96 24.85
N LEU A 276 -28.16 -18.55 24.65
CA LEU A 276 -29.25 -18.79 25.59
C LEU A 276 -29.40 -20.25 26.05
N PRO A 277 -29.31 -21.28 25.17
CA PRO A 277 -29.29 -22.67 25.60
C PRO A 277 -28.17 -22.99 26.60
N VAL A 278 -26.94 -22.54 26.33
CA VAL A 278 -25.78 -22.78 27.21
C VAL A 278 -25.91 -22.01 28.52
N ILE A 279 -26.41 -20.77 28.50
CA ILE A 279 -26.68 -19.99 29.71
C ILE A 279 -27.66 -20.74 30.63
N LYS A 280 -28.77 -21.24 30.07
CA LYS A 280 -29.74 -22.05 30.83
C LYS A 280 -29.11 -23.32 31.39
N LEU A 281 -28.33 -24.01 30.58
CA LEU A 281 -27.64 -25.26 30.95
C LEU A 281 -26.67 -25.02 32.12
N LEU A 282 -25.85 -23.97 32.06
CA LEU A 282 -24.92 -23.62 33.15
C LEU A 282 -25.65 -23.21 34.43
N ILE A 283 -26.76 -22.47 34.34
CA ILE A 283 -27.59 -22.13 35.50
C ILE A 283 -28.20 -23.40 36.11
N GLN A 284 -28.72 -24.32 35.29
CA GLN A 284 -29.24 -25.62 35.74
C GLN A 284 -28.15 -26.50 36.39
N ALA A 285 -26.92 -26.42 35.89
CA ALA A 285 -25.74 -27.07 36.46
C ALA A 285 -25.20 -26.38 37.74
N GLY A 286 -25.87 -25.32 38.23
CA GLY A 286 -25.55 -24.67 39.51
C GLY A 286 -24.55 -23.52 39.42
N ALA A 287 -24.37 -22.88 38.25
CA ALA A 287 -23.51 -21.72 38.12
C ALA A 287 -23.95 -20.59 39.07
N ASN A 288 -22.99 -20.06 39.85
CA ASN A 288 -23.27 -18.94 40.75
C ASN A 288 -23.44 -17.62 39.96
N VAL A 289 -24.70 -17.23 39.74
CA VAL A 289 -25.09 -15.97 39.05
C VAL A 289 -24.56 -14.72 39.77
N ARG A 290 -24.40 -14.78 41.10
CA ARG A 290 -23.82 -13.70 41.92
C ARG A 290 -22.30 -13.72 41.97
N GLY A 291 -21.69 -14.78 41.43
CA GLY A 291 -20.26 -14.99 41.44
C GLY A 291 -19.54 -13.87 40.70
N ARG A 292 -18.41 -13.44 41.25
CA ARG A 292 -17.50 -12.50 40.59
C ARG A 292 -16.44 -13.30 39.85
N GLN A 293 -16.15 -12.88 38.63
CA GLN A 293 -15.00 -13.33 37.86
C GLN A 293 -13.69 -12.93 38.56
N ARG A 294 -12.55 -13.42 38.07
CA ARG A 294 -11.22 -12.98 38.52
C ARG A 294 -10.99 -11.47 38.41
N THR A 295 -11.71 -10.80 37.50
CA THR A 295 -11.69 -9.35 37.26
C THR A 295 -12.58 -8.56 38.23
N GLY A 296 -13.39 -9.24 39.07
CA GLY A 296 -14.38 -8.62 39.95
C GLY A 296 -15.76 -8.38 39.32
N ALA A 297 -15.91 -8.58 38.00
CA ALA A 297 -17.17 -8.42 37.28
C ALA A 297 -18.13 -9.59 37.53
N THR A 298 -19.44 -9.36 37.41
CA THR A 298 -20.49 -10.40 37.47
C THR A 298 -20.94 -10.78 36.06
N ALA A 299 -21.62 -11.91 35.90
CA ALA A 299 -22.12 -12.37 34.58
C ALA A 299 -22.99 -11.32 33.86
N LEU A 300 -23.70 -10.46 34.61
CA LEU A 300 -24.51 -9.36 34.05
C LEU A 300 -23.68 -8.35 33.22
N HIS A 301 -22.38 -8.22 33.48
CA HIS A 301 -21.50 -7.30 32.75
C HIS A 301 -21.22 -7.76 31.32
N SER A 302 -21.40 -9.05 31.03
CA SER A 302 -21.10 -9.66 29.73
C SER A 302 -22.35 -9.95 28.90
N VAL A 303 -23.54 -9.51 29.33
CA VAL A 303 -24.81 -9.90 28.69
C VAL A 303 -25.08 -9.16 27.38
N CYS A 304 -25.25 -9.91 26.29
CA CYS A 304 -25.49 -9.35 24.96
C CYS A 304 -26.97 -9.27 24.52
N SER A 305 -27.93 -9.82 25.29
CA SER A 305 -29.37 -9.81 24.95
C SER A 305 -30.27 -9.57 26.16
N PHE A 306 -31.48 -9.05 25.91
CA PHE A 306 -32.48 -8.82 26.96
C PHE A 306 -32.97 -10.12 27.59
N GLU A 307 -33.08 -11.18 26.80
CA GLU A 307 -33.51 -12.50 27.21
C GLU A 307 -32.51 -13.12 28.18
N ALA A 308 -31.21 -13.02 27.87
CA ALA A 308 -30.15 -13.44 28.78
C ALA A 308 -30.19 -12.63 30.07
N ALA A 309 -30.37 -11.31 29.99
CA ALA A 309 -30.48 -10.47 31.18
C ALA A 309 -31.69 -10.82 32.03
N LYS A 310 -32.85 -11.02 31.40
CA LYS A 310 -34.10 -11.41 32.04
C LYS A 310 -33.95 -12.75 32.75
N LEU A 311 -33.26 -13.71 32.16
CA LEU A 311 -32.93 -14.98 32.82
C LEU A 311 -32.10 -14.74 34.09
N LEU A 312 -31.04 -13.92 34.03
CA LEU A 312 -30.24 -13.61 35.21
C LEU A 312 -31.04 -12.84 36.28
N PHE A 313 -31.94 -11.93 35.89
CA PHE A 313 -32.78 -11.17 36.82
C PHE A 313 -33.89 -12.00 37.47
N ASN A 314 -34.45 -12.97 36.75
CA ASN A 314 -35.40 -13.90 37.32
C ASN A 314 -34.75 -14.74 38.43
N GLU A 315 -33.49 -15.12 38.25
CA GLU A 315 -32.71 -15.85 39.26
C GLU A 315 -32.20 -14.94 40.39
N ALA A 316 -31.82 -13.68 40.08
CA ALA A 316 -31.29 -12.72 41.06
C ALA A 316 -31.84 -11.28 40.83
N PRO A 317 -32.99 -10.92 41.42
CA PRO A 317 -33.64 -9.62 41.21
C PRO A 317 -32.85 -8.41 41.76
N ASP A 318 -31.98 -8.64 42.75
CA ASP A 318 -31.15 -7.62 43.42
C ASP A 318 -29.85 -7.28 42.67
N LEU A 319 -29.53 -8.04 41.61
CA LEU A 319 -28.30 -7.91 40.82
C LEU A 319 -28.10 -6.50 40.22
N GLY A 320 -29.19 -5.79 39.95
CA GLY A 320 -29.17 -4.42 39.43
C GLY A 320 -28.60 -3.38 40.42
N ARG A 321 -28.82 -3.57 41.74
CA ARG A 321 -28.24 -2.68 42.77
C ARG A 321 -26.74 -2.92 42.93
N LEU A 322 -26.33 -4.19 42.85
CA LEU A 322 -24.91 -4.56 42.90
C LEU A 322 -24.12 -3.96 41.73
N LEU A 323 -24.73 -3.86 40.54
CA LEU A 323 -24.13 -3.21 39.38
C LEU A 323 -23.98 -1.68 39.60
N ALA A 324 -25.02 -1.02 40.13
CA ALA A 324 -25.02 0.43 40.36
C ALA A 324 -23.97 0.90 41.37
N ALA A 325 -23.63 0.05 42.35
CA ALA A 325 -22.58 0.32 43.33
C ALA A 325 -21.16 0.27 42.74
N HIS A 326 -20.97 -0.31 41.54
CA HIS A 326 -19.67 -0.47 40.91
C HIS A 326 -19.57 0.38 39.64
N GLN A 327 -19.20 1.66 39.76
CA GLN A 327 -19.16 2.59 38.61
C GLN A 327 -18.41 2.12 37.35
N PRO A 328 -17.22 1.47 37.44
CA PRO A 328 -16.54 0.96 36.26
C PRO A 328 -17.39 -0.03 35.45
N ALA A 329 -18.35 -0.69 36.11
CA ALA A 329 -19.28 -1.60 35.48
C ALA A 329 -20.33 -0.88 34.65
N VAL A 330 -20.93 0.18 35.21
CA VAL A 330 -21.92 1.01 34.54
C VAL A 330 -21.30 1.68 33.31
N GLU A 331 -20.09 2.21 33.46
CA GLU A 331 -19.31 2.74 32.35
C GLU A 331 -19.04 1.66 31.28
N HIS A 332 -18.62 0.46 31.69
CA HIS A 332 -18.38 -0.65 30.78
C HIS A 332 -19.64 -1.04 29.99
N VAL A 333 -20.80 -1.11 30.64
CA VAL A 333 -22.08 -1.37 29.96
C VAL A 333 -22.36 -0.29 28.90
N TYR A 334 -22.24 0.99 29.26
CA TYR A 334 -22.49 2.07 28.31
C TYR A 334 -21.45 2.17 27.17
N ARG A 335 -20.21 1.68 27.40
CA ARG A 335 -19.10 1.66 26.45
C ARG A 335 -19.14 0.45 25.50
N THR A 336 -19.46 -0.73 26.03
CA THR A 336 -19.38 -2.01 25.31
C THR A 336 -20.58 -2.20 24.37
N TYR A 337 -21.76 -1.70 24.76
CA TYR A 337 -22.96 -1.84 23.93
C TYR A 337 -23.19 -0.58 23.08
N SER A 338 -23.01 -0.70 21.76
CA SER A 338 -23.55 0.26 20.79
C SER A 338 -25.07 0.10 20.78
N LEU A 339 -25.78 0.87 21.60
CA LEU A 339 -27.24 0.75 21.79
C LEU A 339 -28.07 1.10 20.54
N ASN A 340 -27.43 1.45 19.41
CA ASN A 340 -28.13 1.79 18.18
C ASN A 340 -28.72 0.58 17.43
N GLN A 341 -28.54 -0.66 17.94
CA GLN A 341 -29.09 -1.87 17.31
C GLN A 341 -29.91 -2.78 18.24
N ASN A 342 -29.94 -2.54 19.56
CA ASN A 342 -30.67 -3.40 20.50
C ASN A 342 -31.56 -2.59 21.45
N LEU A 343 -32.81 -2.36 21.02
CA LEU A 343 -33.84 -1.64 21.79
C LEU A 343 -34.11 -2.30 23.15
N ASP A 344 -33.95 -3.62 23.22
CA ASP A 344 -34.24 -4.39 24.42
C ASP A 344 -33.15 -4.23 25.52
N ILE A 345 -31.89 -4.00 25.12
CA ILE A 345 -30.79 -3.65 26.05
C ILE A 345 -30.97 -2.22 26.58
N ILE A 346 -31.50 -1.31 25.76
CA ILE A 346 -31.86 0.06 26.18
C ILE A 346 -32.92 0.01 27.28
N LEU A 347 -33.98 -0.78 27.11
CA LEU A 347 -35.04 -0.95 28.10
C LEU A 347 -34.52 -1.57 29.39
N LEU A 348 -33.56 -2.50 29.29
CA LEU A 348 -32.88 -3.10 30.43
C LEU A 348 -32.07 -2.08 31.25
N VAL A 349 -31.23 -1.29 30.57
CA VAL A 349 -30.39 -0.25 31.19
C VAL A 349 -31.26 0.86 31.79
N LEU A 350 -32.33 1.27 31.08
CA LEU A 350 -33.31 2.23 31.57
C LEU A 350 -34.07 1.69 32.80
N PHE A 351 -34.50 0.44 32.80
CA PHE A 351 -35.19 -0.19 33.94
C PHE A 351 -34.27 -0.29 35.17
N LEU A 352 -33.00 -0.67 34.96
CA LEU A 352 -31.98 -0.77 35.99
C LEU A 352 -31.68 0.57 36.68
N LEU A 353 -31.72 1.67 35.92
CA LEU A 353 -31.45 3.01 36.42
C LEU A 353 -32.71 3.74 36.90
N TRP A 354 -33.88 3.45 36.32
CA TRP A 354 -35.17 3.98 36.78
C TRP A 354 -35.51 3.54 38.21
N LYS A 355 -34.98 2.39 38.66
CA LYS A 355 -35.16 1.84 40.01
C LYS A 355 -34.10 2.26 41.05
N GLY A 356 -33.08 3.06 40.73
CA GLY A 356 -32.04 3.42 41.70
C GLY A 356 -31.40 4.81 41.55
N PRO A 357 -30.87 5.39 42.64
CA PRO A 357 -31.55 5.67 43.90
C PRO A 357 -32.47 6.91 43.74
N ARG A 358 -33.61 6.89 44.43
CA ARG A 358 -34.38 8.12 44.69
C ARG A 358 -33.44 9.12 45.34
N ASP A 359 -33.52 10.38 44.93
CA ASP A 359 -32.95 11.52 45.67
C ASP A 359 -33.13 11.29 47.18
N GLN A 360 -32.02 11.26 47.95
CA GLN A 360 -31.89 11.53 49.41
C GLN A 360 -30.83 10.74 50.21
N ASP A 361 -29.63 10.44 49.67
CA ASP A 361 -28.47 10.20 50.55
C ASP A 361 -27.45 11.35 50.42
N PRO A 362 -27.35 12.25 51.43
CA PRO A 362 -26.48 13.42 51.43
C PRO A 362 -25.01 13.12 51.77
N GLU A 363 -24.65 11.88 52.15
CA GLU A 363 -23.30 11.55 52.63
C GLU A 363 -22.37 10.90 51.58
N ASP A 364 -22.84 10.63 50.36
CA ASP A 364 -22.01 9.94 49.36
C ASP A 364 -21.42 10.92 48.33
N SER A 365 -20.25 11.47 48.67
CA SER A 365 -19.50 12.48 47.90
C SER A 365 -18.67 11.92 46.74
N GLY A 366 -18.89 10.66 46.32
CA GLY A 366 -18.15 10.01 45.23
C GLY A 366 -18.88 10.09 43.87
N ASN A 367 -18.35 10.88 42.94
CA ASN A 367 -18.57 10.81 41.47
C ASN A 367 -19.99 10.48 40.95
N ARG A 368 -20.98 11.37 41.11
CA ARG A 368 -22.33 11.13 40.54
C ARG A 368 -22.48 11.58 39.08
N MET A 369 -22.04 10.77 38.11
CA MET A 369 -22.60 10.83 36.75
C MET A 369 -23.95 10.09 36.71
N ARG A 370 -25.00 10.77 36.22
CA ARG A 370 -26.36 10.20 36.08
C ARG A 370 -26.55 9.51 34.72
N ALA A 371 -27.61 8.70 34.59
CA ALA A 371 -27.99 8.02 33.35
C ALA A 371 -28.05 8.97 32.13
N ILE A 372 -28.54 10.20 32.31
CA ILE A 372 -28.60 11.23 31.26
C ILE A 372 -27.20 11.66 30.78
N HIS A 373 -26.20 11.72 31.69
CA HIS A 373 -24.83 12.07 31.36
C HIS A 373 -24.14 10.94 30.59
N TYR A 374 -24.33 9.68 31.00
CA TYR A 374 -23.81 8.52 30.28
C TYR A 374 -24.47 8.37 28.90
N ALA A 375 -25.79 8.52 28.81
CA ALA A 375 -26.50 8.50 27.53
C ALA A 375 -25.96 9.58 26.57
N ALA A 376 -25.71 10.79 27.07
CA ALA A 376 -25.09 11.86 26.31
C ALA A 376 -23.63 11.57 25.92
N GLN A 377 -22.79 11.11 26.86
CA GLN A 377 -21.37 10.83 26.66
C GLN A 377 -21.10 9.78 25.58
N TYR A 378 -21.94 8.74 25.53
CA TYR A 378 -21.81 7.62 24.60
C TYR A 378 -22.74 7.70 23.38
N GLY A 379 -23.61 8.72 23.31
CA GLY A 379 -24.45 8.98 22.13
C GLY A 379 -25.65 8.07 22.00
N HIS A 380 -26.29 7.73 23.11
CA HIS A 380 -27.44 6.83 23.13
C HIS A 380 -28.74 7.61 22.99
N GLU A 381 -29.04 7.98 21.74
CA GLU A 381 -30.16 8.86 21.40
C GLU A 381 -31.51 8.35 21.91
N ALA A 382 -31.84 7.07 21.69
CA ALA A 382 -33.12 6.48 22.10
C ALA A 382 -33.32 6.48 23.63
N VAL A 383 -32.23 6.21 24.37
CA VAL A 383 -32.19 6.29 25.84
C VAL A 383 -32.47 7.73 26.27
N LEU A 384 -31.77 8.68 25.66
CA LEU A 384 -31.89 10.09 25.98
C LEU A 384 -33.29 10.65 25.66
N ARG A 385 -33.87 10.29 24.50
CA ARG A 385 -35.27 10.63 24.15
C ARG A 385 -36.25 10.12 25.19
N SER A 386 -36.08 8.88 25.65
CA SER A 386 -36.95 8.26 26.65
C SER A 386 -36.85 8.96 28.01
N ILE A 387 -35.62 9.28 28.44
CA ILE A 387 -35.37 10.05 29.67
C ILE A 387 -36.02 11.44 29.57
N LEU A 388 -35.81 12.17 28.46
CA LEU A 388 -36.38 13.50 28.27
C LEU A 388 -37.91 13.47 28.17
N ALA A 389 -38.51 12.41 27.62
CA ALA A 389 -39.96 12.26 27.58
C ALA A 389 -40.58 12.07 28.97
N GLN A 390 -39.93 11.29 29.84
CA GLN A 390 -40.46 10.95 31.18
C GLN A 390 -40.04 11.93 32.27
N GLN A 391 -38.87 12.58 32.14
CA GLN A 391 -38.19 13.32 33.21
C GLN A 391 -37.60 14.64 32.68
N LYS A 392 -38.43 15.47 32.02
CA LYS A 392 -38.02 16.75 31.41
C LYS A 392 -37.22 17.68 32.35
N TRP A 393 -37.51 17.67 33.64
CA TRP A 393 -36.82 18.49 34.64
C TRP A 393 -35.33 18.12 34.84
N GLN A 394 -34.87 16.96 34.35
CA GLN A 394 -33.48 16.52 34.51
C GLN A 394 -32.50 17.08 33.47
N VAL A 395 -32.98 17.79 32.45
CA VAL A 395 -32.17 18.21 31.29
C VAL A 395 -30.96 19.06 31.70
N SER A 396 -31.10 19.91 32.73
CA SER A 396 -30.06 20.80 33.26
C SER A 396 -29.34 20.23 34.50
N THR A 397 -29.51 18.94 34.81
CA THR A 397 -28.83 18.34 35.97
C THR A 397 -27.31 18.35 35.79
N LEU A 398 -26.61 18.58 36.89
CA LEU A 398 -25.15 18.68 36.93
C LEU A 398 -24.54 17.36 37.39
N SER A 399 -23.42 17.00 36.79
CA SER A 399 -22.53 15.93 37.24
C SER A 399 -21.69 16.36 38.44
N CYS A 400 -20.88 15.44 38.96
CA CYS A 400 -19.86 15.74 39.98
C CYS A 400 -18.79 16.76 39.54
N THR A 401 -18.63 16.99 38.23
CA THR A 401 -17.72 18.01 37.67
C THR A 401 -18.44 19.33 37.39
N GLY A 402 -19.70 19.49 37.80
CA GLY A 402 -20.53 20.65 37.47
C GLY A 402 -20.99 20.70 36.01
N ALA A 403 -20.74 19.64 35.23
CA ALA A 403 -21.06 19.61 33.80
C ALA A 403 -22.49 19.09 33.55
N THR A 404 -23.22 19.69 32.62
CA THR A 404 -24.53 19.17 32.17
C THR A 404 -24.36 18.02 31.18
N ALA A 405 -25.44 17.27 30.92
CA ALA A 405 -25.45 16.27 29.85
C ALA A 405 -24.99 16.84 28.49
N LEU A 406 -25.27 18.12 28.21
CA LEU A 406 -24.86 18.77 26.97
C LEU A 406 -23.32 18.89 26.85
N HIS A 407 -22.60 19.11 27.96
CA HIS A 407 -21.14 19.13 27.95
C HIS A 407 -20.59 17.77 27.50
N TYR A 408 -21.12 16.67 28.03
CA TYR A 408 -20.69 15.32 27.67
C TYR A 408 -21.07 14.94 26.23
N ALA A 409 -22.26 15.33 25.76
CA ALA A 409 -22.66 15.13 24.37
C ALA A 409 -21.81 15.95 23.38
N ALA A 410 -21.43 17.17 23.77
CA ALA A 410 -20.58 18.04 22.97
C ALA A 410 -19.11 17.58 22.97
N ALA A 411 -18.61 17.03 24.08
CA ALA A 411 -17.18 16.81 24.30
C ALA A 411 -16.48 15.90 23.28
N SER A 412 -17.21 15.02 22.62
CA SER A 412 -16.69 14.19 21.54
C SER A 412 -17.86 13.89 20.61
N THR A 413 -17.62 13.86 19.31
CA THR A 413 -18.71 13.95 18.34
C THR A 413 -18.86 12.63 17.57
N SER A 414 -20.06 12.08 17.52
CA SER A 414 -20.50 10.98 16.66
C SER A 414 -21.87 11.39 16.13
N GLU A 415 -22.37 10.82 15.03
CA GLU A 415 -23.70 11.20 14.51
C GLU A 415 -24.78 11.05 15.58
N SER A 416 -24.69 9.98 16.39
CA SER A 416 -25.61 9.73 17.50
C SER A 416 -25.50 10.75 18.64
N ARG A 417 -24.29 11.26 18.94
CA ARG A 417 -24.07 12.34 19.91
C ARG A 417 -24.50 13.70 19.38
N LEU A 418 -24.35 13.96 18.08
CA LEU A 418 -24.93 15.15 17.45
C LEU A 418 -26.45 15.16 17.60
N ASN A 419 -27.11 14.01 17.43
CA ASN A 419 -28.54 13.90 17.73
C ASN A 419 -28.83 14.11 19.22
N CYS A 420 -27.98 13.62 20.12
CA CYS A 420 -28.11 13.91 21.56
C CYS A 420 -27.97 15.41 21.86
N VAL A 421 -27.03 16.12 21.23
CA VAL A 421 -26.88 17.58 21.32
C VAL A 421 -28.17 18.26 20.88
N ARG A 422 -28.71 17.89 19.71
CA ARG A 422 -29.99 18.43 19.20
C ARG A 422 -31.12 18.24 20.20
N LEU A 423 -31.25 17.04 20.76
CA LEU A 423 -32.31 16.72 21.72
C LEU A 423 -32.19 17.47 23.04
N LEU A 424 -30.97 17.68 23.52
CA LEU A 424 -30.74 18.44 24.76
C LEU A 424 -31.03 19.92 24.56
N VAL A 425 -30.67 20.49 23.40
CA VAL A 425 -30.99 21.87 23.03
C VAL A 425 -32.51 22.05 22.83
N GLU A 426 -33.17 21.15 22.10
CA GLU A 426 -34.64 21.12 21.97
C GLU A 426 -35.34 20.93 23.33
N GLY A 427 -34.69 20.20 24.24
CA GLY A 427 -35.13 20.01 25.62
C GLY A 427 -34.98 21.24 26.52
N GLY A 428 -34.37 22.33 26.03
CA GLY A 428 -34.22 23.58 26.77
C GLY A 428 -33.07 23.58 27.77
N VAL A 429 -31.98 22.85 27.51
CA VAL A 429 -30.75 23.00 28.31
C VAL A 429 -30.24 24.44 28.23
N ASP A 430 -29.88 24.98 29.39
CA ASP A 430 -29.12 26.21 29.48
C ASP A 430 -27.68 26.00 28.99
N MET A 431 -27.36 26.64 27.86
CA MET A 431 -26.04 26.56 27.20
C MET A 431 -24.99 27.48 27.85
N ALA A 432 -25.39 28.39 28.75
CA ALA A 432 -24.50 29.29 29.46
C ALA A 432 -23.89 28.65 30.72
N VAL A 433 -24.40 27.50 31.17
CA VAL A 433 -23.86 26.76 32.31
C VAL A 433 -22.39 26.43 32.05
N MET A 434 -21.57 26.63 33.07
CA MET A 434 -20.15 26.31 33.06
C MET A 434 -19.86 25.14 34.01
N ASP A 435 -19.01 24.21 33.58
CA ASP A 435 -18.47 23.17 34.45
C ASP A 435 -17.48 23.75 35.49
N GLN A 436 -16.92 22.91 36.37
CA GLN A 436 -15.93 23.31 37.37
C GLN A 436 -14.63 23.88 36.78
N LEU A 437 -14.36 23.65 35.49
CA LEU A 437 -13.23 24.22 34.75
C LEU A 437 -13.62 25.53 34.05
N GLY A 438 -14.87 25.98 34.19
CA GLY A 438 -15.42 27.15 33.55
C GLY A 438 -15.90 26.92 32.11
N ASN A 439 -15.91 25.68 31.59
CA ASN A 439 -16.23 25.37 30.19
C ASN A 439 -17.73 25.40 29.97
N THR A 440 -18.17 26.08 28.90
CA THR A 440 -19.52 25.91 28.35
C THR A 440 -19.59 24.64 27.50
N ALA A 441 -20.81 24.25 27.12
CA ALA A 441 -21.01 23.17 26.16
C ALA A 441 -20.27 23.40 24.82
N LEU A 442 -20.24 24.65 24.32
CA LEU A 442 -19.54 24.99 23.08
C LEU A 442 -18.02 24.79 23.22
N LYS A 443 -17.45 25.14 24.37
CA LYS A 443 -16.03 24.89 24.68
C LYS A 443 -15.74 23.39 24.80
N SER A 444 -16.70 22.65 25.36
CA SER A 444 -16.58 21.20 25.55
C SER A 444 -16.32 20.48 24.24
N VAL A 445 -16.88 20.96 23.11
CA VAL A 445 -16.64 20.44 21.75
C VAL A 445 -15.16 20.20 21.44
N PHE A 446 -14.27 21.03 21.98
CA PHE A 446 -12.85 20.99 21.68
C PHE A 446 -12.01 20.24 22.74
N LEU A 447 -12.60 19.74 23.84
CA LEU A 447 -11.83 19.13 24.94
C LEU A 447 -11.11 17.84 24.55
N ASN A 448 -11.70 17.00 23.68
CA ASN A 448 -11.11 15.74 23.24
C ASN A 448 -10.31 15.86 21.93
N GLY A 449 -10.02 17.10 21.49
CA GLY A 449 -9.28 17.39 20.28
C GLY A 449 -10.11 17.44 19.00
N TYR A 450 -9.43 17.33 17.86
CA TYR A 450 -10.04 17.44 16.54
C TYR A 450 -10.94 16.23 16.22
N HIS A 451 -12.17 16.50 15.78
CA HIS A 451 -13.07 15.50 15.21
C HIS A 451 -13.91 16.11 14.06
N PRO A 452 -14.18 15.39 12.95
CA PRO A 452 -14.88 15.94 11.77
C PRO A 452 -16.28 16.54 12.04
N LEU A 453 -16.94 16.09 13.10
CA LEU A 453 -18.28 16.58 13.48
C LEU A 453 -18.24 17.78 14.44
N ASN A 454 -17.07 18.21 14.91
CA ASN A 454 -16.93 19.37 15.79
C ASN A 454 -17.48 20.63 15.14
N ALA A 455 -17.18 20.86 13.86
CA ALA A 455 -17.68 22.01 13.12
C ALA A 455 -19.20 22.03 13.05
N THR A 456 -19.82 20.87 12.78
CA THR A 456 -21.29 20.71 12.73
C THR A 456 -21.93 20.94 14.10
N VAL A 457 -21.34 20.42 15.18
CA VAL A 457 -21.84 20.61 16.54
C VAL A 457 -21.69 22.06 16.98
N ALA A 458 -20.52 22.67 16.73
CA ALA A 458 -20.27 24.08 17.02
C ALA A 458 -21.22 24.99 16.23
N GLU A 459 -21.42 24.71 14.94
CA GLU A 459 -22.36 25.45 14.08
C GLU A 459 -23.79 25.37 14.63
N TYR A 460 -24.22 24.18 15.04
CA TYR A 460 -25.55 23.99 15.62
C TYR A 460 -25.71 24.73 16.96
N LEU A 461 -24.75 24.60 17.88
CA LEU A 461 -24.79 25.28 19.18
C LEU A 461 -24.79 26.80 19.05
N VAL A 462 -23.97 27.34 18.16
CA VAL A 462 -23.93 28.78 17.86
C VAL A 462 -25.26 29.25 17.26
N ARG A 463 -25.82 28.51 16.28
CA ARG A 463 -27.15 28.83 15.72
C ARG A 463 -28.26 28.75 16.76
N ALA A 464 -28.11 27.90 17.77
CA ALA A 464 -29.02 27.82 18.91
C ALA A 464 -28.84 28.94 19.94
N GLY A 465 -27.82 29.81 19.79
CA GLY A 465 -27.59 30.97 20.65
C GLY A 465 -26.42 30.83 21.62
N ALA A 466 -25.56 29.82 21.48
CA ALA A 466 -24.33 29.75 22.27
C ALA A 466 -23.38 30.90 21.92
N ASN A 467 -22.85 31.59 22.93
CA ASN A 467 -21.93 32.71 22.74
C ASN A 467 -20.55 32.23 22.24
N PRO A 468 -20.12 32.55 21.00
CA PRO A 468 -18.84 32.11 20.45
C PRO A 468 -17.62 32.81 21.05
N SER A 469 -17.84 33.90 21.80
CA SER A 469 -16.78 34.74 22.38
C SER A 469 -16.69 34.63 23.90
N GLN A 470 -17.41 33.69 24.53
CA GLN A 470 -17.39 33.54 25.99
C GLN A 470 -15.96 33.21 26.49
N ARG A 471 -15.43 34.03 27.40
CA ARG A 471 -14.09 33.88 28.00
C ARG A 471 -14.17 33.30 29.41
N GLN A 472 -13.09 32.69 29.87
CA GLN A 472 -12.99 31.92 31.14
C GLN A 472 -11.92 32.50 32.10
N GLN A 473 -11.70 31.83 33.24
CA GLN A 473 -10.60 32.08 34.18
C GLN A 473 -9.19 32.04 33.54
N ASN A 474 -9.02 31.31 32.43
CA ASN A 474 -7.76 31.25 31.66
C ASN A 474 -7.77 32.18 30.43
N ASP A 475 -8.74 33.08 30.29
CA ASP A 475 -8.93 34.07 29.21
C ASP A 475 -9.00 33.54 27.75
N LYS A 476 -8.91 32.22 27.52
CA LYS A 476 -8.98 31.59 26.20
C LYS A 476 -10.43 31.44 25.70
N SER A 477 -10.73 31.97 24.52
CA SER A 477 -12.03 31.82 23.84
C SER A 477 -12.21 30.43 23.19
N PRO A 478 -13.43 30.03 22.77
CA PRO A 478 -13.65 28.81 21.98
C PRO A 478 -12.82 28.77 20.69
N LEU A 479 -12.59 29.93 20.06
CA LEU A 479 -11.75 30.05 18.88
C LEU A 479 -10.28 29.67 19.16
N HIS A 480 -9.76 30.01 20.34
CA HIS A 480 -8.41 29.61 20.75
C HIS A 480 -8.28 28.09 20.87
N ASP A 481 -9.31 27.41 21.39
CA ASP A 481 -9.29 25.95 21.56
C ASP A 481 -9.42 25.21 20.23
N ALA A 482 -10.27 25.70 19.32
CA ALA A 482 -10.36 25.16 17.97
C ALA A 482 -8.99 25.26 17.26
N LEU A 483 -8.30 26.40 17.38
CA LEU A 483 -6.99 26.62 16.78
C LEU A 483 -5.88 25.80 17.45
N TYR A 484 -5.92 25.64 18.78
CA TYR A 484 -5.00 24.79 19.52
C TYR A 484 -5.01 23.34 19.01
N HIS A 485 -6.20 22.84 18.65
CA HIS A 485 -6.38 21.50 18.08
C HIS A 485 -6.20 21.44 16.56
N SER A 486 -5.82 22.55 15.92
CA SER A 486 -5.70 22.67 14.46
C SER A 486 -7.00 22.39 13.69
N ASP A 487 -8.15 22.66 14.31
CA ASP A 487 -9.49 22.46 13.73
C ASP A 487 -9.93 23.69 12.92
N SER A 488 -9.44 23.77 11.67
CA SER A 488 -9.73 24.90 10.77
C SER A 488 -11.22 25.02 10.43
N GLU A 489 -11.96 23.92 10.33
CA GLU A 489 -13.39 23.99 9.99
C GLU A 489 -14.20 24.60 11.13
N SER A 490 -14.00 24.13 12.37
CA SER A 490 -14.67 24.71 13.53
C SER A 490 -14.23 26.14 13.80
N ALA A 491 -12.95 26.46 13.61
CA ALA A 491 -12.46 27.83 13.72
C ALA A 491 -13.13 28.76 12.69
N LEU A 492 -13.33 28.29 11.45
CA LEU A 492 -14.03 29.05 10.42
C LEU A 492 -15.51 29.29 10.80
N VAL A 493 -16.20 28.27 11.29
CA VAL A 493 -17.58 28.39 11.81
C VAL A 493 -17.67 29.44 12.91
N LEU A 494 -16.77 29.40 13.89
CA LEU A 494 -16.74 30.37 15.00
C LEU A 494 -16.44 31.79 14.49
N ILE A 495 -15.51 31.96 13.55
CA ILE A 495 -15.19 33.26 12.94
C ILE A 495 -16.39 33.81 12.14
N GLN A 496 -17.07 32.96 11.37
CA GLN A 496 -18.28 33.34 10.64
C GLN A 496 -19.43 33.71 11.58
N ALA A 497 -19.50 33.08 12.75
CA ALA A 497 -20.44 33.37 13.81
C ALA A 497 -20.16 34.64 14.63
N GLY A 498 -19.09 35.39 14.31
CA GLY A 498 -18.73 36.61 15.02
C GLY A 498 -17.94 36.37 16.30
N ALA A 499 -17.19 35.27 16.40
CA ALA A 499 -16.18 35.12 17.45
C ALA A 499 -15.20 36.31 17.43
N ASP A 500 -14.81 36.79 18.61
CA ASP A 500 -13.84 37.86 18.75
C ASP A 500 -12.45 37.42 18.25
N ILE A 501 -12.09 37.90 17.06
CA ILE A 501 -10.82 37.63 16.38
C ILE A 501 -9.63 38.39 16.99
N SER A 502 -9.89 39.32 17.91
CA SER A 502 -8.88 40.14 18.60
C SER A 502 -8.65 39.74 20.05
N ALA A 503 -9.44 38.78 20.57
CA ALA A 503 -9.36 38.27 21.92
C ALA A 503 -7.92 37.82 22.24
N MET A 504 -7.42 38.15 23.43
CA MET A 504 -6.06 37.78 23.84
C MET A 504 -6.13 36.69 24.92
N ASP A 505 -5.23 35.72 24.89
CA ASP A 505 -5.04 34.84 26.05
C ASP A 505 -4.17 35.52 27.14
N PRO A 506 -3.89 34.87 28.29
CA PRO A 506 -3.04 35.44 29.35
C PRO A 506 -1.60 35.75 28.90
N CYS A 507 -1.14 35.16 27.79
CA CYS A 507 0.15 35.42 27.18
C CYS A 507 0.10 36.59 26.18
N GLY A 508 -1.04 37.26 26.02
CA GLY A 508 -1.25 38.31 25.03
C GLY A 508 -1.41 37.79 23.61
N MET A 509 -1.60 36.47 23.43
CA MET A 509 -1.70 35.86 22.11
C MET A 509 -3.13 35.95 21.58
N GLN A 510 -3.26 36.47 20.37
CA GLN A 510 -4.53 36.54 19.62
C GLN A 510 -4.80 35.26 18.80
N PRO A 511 -6.02 35.02 18.29
CA PRO A 511 -6.33 33.92 17.39
C PRO A 511 -5.36 33.81 16.21
N LEU A 512 -4.89 34.93 15.65
CA LEU A 512 -3.89 34.91 14.58
C LEU A 512 -2.56 34.29 15.03
N HIS A 513 -2.14 34.54 16.28
CA HIS A 513 -0.94 33.93 16.86
C HIS A 513 -1.12 32.42 17.01
N PHE A 514 -2.29 31.96 17.46
CA PHE A 514 -2.61 30.53 17.56
C PHE A 514 -2.67 29.87 16.19
N ALA A 515 -3.39 30.47 15.24
CA ALA A 515 -3.47 29.97 13.86
C ALA A 515 -2.07 29.83 13.24
N ALA A 516 -1.15 30.74 13.58
CA ALA A 516 0.22 30.67 13.13
C ALA A 516 1.07 29.62 13.88
N LEU A 517 0.97 29.56 15.21
CA LEU A 517 1.64 28.58 16.07
C LEU A 517 1.21 27.14 15.75
N PHE A 518 -0.04 26.93 15.34
CA PHE A 518 -0.63 25.63 15.01
C PHE A 518 -0.84 25.40 13.51
N GLY A 519 -0.33 26.26 12.63
CA GLY A 519 -0.25 25.98 11.20
C GLY A 519 -1.60 25.97 10.45
N CYS A 520 -2.61 26.68 10.93
CA CYS A 520 -3.94 26.78 10.30
C CYS A 520 -3.94 27.83 9.18
N ALA A 521 -3.33 27.53 8.03
CA ALA A 521 -3.16 28.49 6.92
C ALA A 521 -4.46 29.08 6.36
N ASP A 522 -5.53 28.28 6.29
CA ASP A 522 -6.83 28.74 5.80
C ASP A 522 -7.42 29.79 6.75
N ILE A 523 -7.29 29.58 8.07
CA ILE A 523 -7.72 30.54 9.08
C ILE A 523 -6.87 31.80 9.06
N VAL A 524 -5.56 31.69 8.88
CA VAL A 524 -4.68 32.87 8.73
C VAL A 524 -5.13 33.72 7.56
N THR A 525 -5.52 33.10 6.44
CA THR A 525 -6.01 33.80 5.25
C THR A 525 -7.35 34.49 5.52
N GLU A 526 -8.29 33.80 6.18
CA GLU A 526 -9.59 34.37 6.56
C GLU A 526 -9.45 35.54 7.55
N LEU A 527 -8.62 35.38 8.59
CA LEU A 527 -8.34 36.44 9.57
C LEU A 527 -7.66 37.65 8.92
N ALA A 528 -6.75 37.43 7.97
CA ALA A 528 -6.12 38.51 7.21
C ALA A 528 -7.13 39.28 6.34
N GLN A 529 -8.06 38.58 5.67
CA GLN A 529 -9.13 39.22 4.88
C GLN A 529 -10.06 40.09 5.74
N ARG A 530 -10.24 39.73 7.01
CA ARG A 530 -11.02 40.49 7.99
C ARG A 530 -10.25 41.65 8.64
N GLY A 531 -9.04 41.95 8.18
CA GLY A 531 -8.28 43.13 8.59
C GLY A 531 -7.62 43.04 9.97
N VAL A 532 -7.36 41.82 10.48
CA VAL A 532 -6.60 41.63 11.73
C VAL A 532 -5.19 42.21 11.60
N ASN A 533 -4.67 42.82 12.66
CA ASN A 533 -3.29 43.30 12.69
C ASN A 533 -2.30 42.12 12.59
N LEU A 534 -1.73 41.92 11.39
CA LEU A 534 -0.81 40.84 11.07
C LEU A 534 0.54 40.91 11.81
N SER A 535 0.83 42.07 12.39
CA SER A 535 2.08 42.34 13.12
C SER A 535 1.83 42.63 14.60
N ALA A 536 0.66 42.23 15.12
CA ALA A 536 0.38 42.25 16.55
C ALA A 536 1.48 41.48 17.30
N ARG A 537 1.79 41.92 18.52
CA ARG A 537 2.79 41.32 19.38
C ARG A 537 2.13 40.75 20.62
N ASP A 538 2.51 39.54 20.99
CA ASP A 538 2.15 38.96 22.29
C ASP A 538 2.95 39.61 23.44
N ASN A 539 2.72 39.18 24.68
CA ASN A 539 3.39 39.74 25.87
C ASN A 539 4.91 39.51 25.88
N ARG A 540 5.41 38.60 25.04
CA ARG A 540 6.85 38.33 24.87
C ARG A 540 7.45 39.06 23.66
N GLY A 541 6.63 39.84 22.94
CA GLY A 541 7.03 40.60 21.77
C GLY A 541 7.02 39.82 20.46
N TYR A 542 6.52 38.57 20.44
CA TYR A 542 6.46 37.77 19.21
C TYR A 542 5.25 38.15 18.36
N THR A 543 5.47 38.23 17.06
CA THR A 543 4.38 38.32 16.07
C THR A 543 3.93 36.92 15.62
N PRO A 544 2.75 36.78 15.00
CA PRO A 544 2.30 35.49 14.46
C PRO A 544 3.33 34.86 13.51
N LEU A 545 4.03 35.67 12.71
CA LEU A 545 5.09 35.20 11.82
C LEU A 545 6.26 34.58 12.59
N HIS A 546 6.68 35.17 13.71
CA HIS A 546 7.73 34.61 14.57
C HIS A 546 7.31 33.25 15.13
N LEU A 547 6.07 33.14 15.60
CA LEU A 547 5.55 31.91 16.16
C LEU A 547 5.49 30.78 15.13
N ALA A 548 5.00 31.04 13.91
CA ALA A 548 5.01 30.06 12.82
C ALA A 548 6.42 29.58 12.47
N ILE A 549 7.41 30.49 12.49
CA ILE A 549 8.81 30.16 12.20
C ILE A 549 9.43 29.36 13.34
N SER A 550 9.24 29.77 14.60
CA SER A 550 9.76 29.03 15.76
C SER A 550 9.17 27.64 15.89
N GLN A 551 7.86 27.46 15.70
CA GLN A 551 7.25 26.14 15.72
C GLN A 551 7.67 25.30 14.54
N GLY A 552 7.87 25.95 13.39
CA GLY A 552 8.61 25.38 12.27
C GLY A 552 9.96 24.84 12.75
N PHE A 553 10.82 25.66 13.34
CA PHE A 553 12.15 25.23 13.80
C PHE A 553 12.10 24.22 14.95
N GLU A 554 11.38 24.42 16.04
CA GLU A 554 11.31 23.46 17.16
C GLU A 554 10.86 22.06 16.72
N LYS A 555 9.97 21.99 15.72
CA LYS A 555 9.51 20.71 15.16
C LYS A 555 10.64 19.96 14.42
N TYR A 556 11.62 20.66 13.88
CA TYR A 556 12.78 20.09 13.19
C TYR A 556 14.03 20.29 14.05
N ARG A 557 14.64 19.19 14.49
CA ARG A 557 15.63 19.16 15.59
C ARG A 557 16.81 20.16 15.47
N ASN A 558 17.07 20.71 14.29
CA ASN A 558 17.94 21.86 14.05
C ASN A 558 17.41 22.71 12.85
N ARG A 559 18.00 23.89 12.66
CA ARG A 559 17.65 24.85 11.59
C ARG A 559 17.87 24.29 10.17
N GLU A 560 18.87 23.44 9.98
CA GLU A 560 19.22 22.86 8.68
C GLU A 560 18.16 21.84 8.22
N ASP A 561 17.67 21.00 9.13
CA ASP A 561 16.60 20.04 8.88
C ASP A 561 15.28 20.72 8.52
N PHE A 562 14.98 21.88 9.14
CA PHE A 562 13.81 22.68 8.75
C PHE A 562 13.95 23.22 7.32
N LEU A 563 15.12 23.75 6.96
CA LEU A 563 15.39 24.28 5.63
C LEU A 563 15.35 23.18 4.56
N VAL A 564 15.95 22.02 4.84
CA VAL A 564 15.88 20.82 3.98
C VAL A 564 14.45 20.30 3.88
N SER A 565 13.64 20.38 4.94
CA SER A 565 12.22 20.03 4.89
C SER A 565 11.39 21.01 4.06
N VAL A 566 11.62 22.31 4.23
CA VAL A 566 11.01 23.37 3.40
C VAL A 566 11.38 23.17 1.94
N GLU A 567 12.64 22.81 1.65
CA GLU A 567 13.11 22.41 0.33
C GLU A 567 12.42 21.14 -0.17
N ARG A 568 12.29 20.09 0.66
CA ARG A 568 11.57 18.84 0.36
C ARG A 568 10.08 19.05 0.09
N VAL A 569 9.41 19.95 0.80
CA VAL A 569 7.98 20.29 0.61
C VAL A 569 7.80 21.13 -0.65
N ILE A 570 8.69 22.10 -0.90
CA ILE A 570 8.67 22.93 -2.11
C ILE A 570 9.01 22.09 -3.35
N THR A 571 9.93 21.13 -3.25
CA THR A 571 10.21 20.13 -4.29
C THR A 571 9.12 19.03 -4.37
N ARG A 572 8.36 18.73 -3.30
CA ARG A 572 7.19 17.81 -3.30
C ARG A 572 5.95 18.34 -4.01
N LYS A 573 5.88 19.62 -4.39
CA LYS A 573 4.90 20.05 -5.41
C LYS A 573 5.12 19.33 -6.76
N TYR A 574 6.26 18.63 -6.91
CA TYR A 574 6.63 17.79 -8.05
C TYR A 574 6.64 16.26 -7.78
N SER A 575 6.13 15.76 -6.64
CA SER A 575 5.85 14.32 -6.46
C SER A 575 4.51 14.12 -5.75
N HIS A 576 3.47 13.90 -6.56
CA HIS A 576 2.05 13.91 -6.25
C HIS A 576 1.62 13.20 -4.94
N ALA A 577 0.53 13.72 -4.38
CA ALA A 577 -0.70 13.00 -4.05
C ALA A 577 -0.72 11.47 -4.39
N HIS A 578 0.02 10.65 -3.63
CA HIS A 578 -0.47 9.73 -2.59
C HIS A 578 0.20 8.34 -2.62
N THR A 579 0.78 7.95 -1.48
CA THR A 579 0.31 6.79 -0.70
C THR A 579 0.84 6.93 0.73
N SER A 580 -0.11 7.15 1.64
CA SER A 580 -0.27 6.47 2.94
C SER A 580 0.90 6.20 3.89
N HIS A 581 2.05 6.86 3.73
CA HIS A 581 2.85 7.35 4.85
C HIS A 581 3.52 8.63 4.39
N ALA A 582 2.69 9.63 4.08
CA ALA A 582 3.20 10.99 4.09
C ALA A 582 3.77 11.19 5.49
N ASP A 583 5.09 11.29 5.56
CA ASP A 583 5.83 11.50 6.80
C ASP A 583 5.07 12.56 7.61
N PRO A 584 4.43 12.19 8.74
CA PRO A 584 3.59 13.11 9.48
C PRO A 584 4.36 14.37 9.88
N GLU A 585 5.69 14.28 9.97
CA GLU A 585 6.58 15.40 10.20
C GLU A 585 6.68 16.34 8.98
N ALA A 586 6.78 15.82 7.76
CA ALA A 586 6.88 16.63 6.54
C ALA A 586 5.57 17.39 6.18
N LEU A 587 4.40 16.77 6.41
CA LEU A 587 3.09 17.46 6.27
C LEU A 587 2.86 18.54 7.33
N ARG A 588 3.44 18.37 8.53
CA ARG A 588 3.47 19.44 9.55
C ARG A 588 4.39 20.59 9.14
N GLY A 589 5.48 20.32 8.42
CA GLY A 589 6.31 21.38 7.82
C GLY A 589 5.55 22.20 6.77
N SER A 590 4.72 21.55 5.94
CA SER A 590 3.96 22.26 4.90
C SER A 590 2.90 23.22 5.45
N ARG A 591 2.30 22.91 6.61
CA ARG A 591 1.26 23.78 7.19
C ARG A 591 1.83 25.09 7.75
N TYR A 592 2.98 25.04 8.42
CA TYR A 592 3.67 26.24 8.91
C TYR A 592 4.26 27.03 7.75
N LEU A 593 4.80 26.36 6.71
CA LEU A 593 5.26 27.00 5.49
C LEU A 593 4.12 27.71 4.75
N ALA A 594 2.93 27.13 4.69
CA ALA A 594 1.75 27.74 4.10
C ALA A 594 1.32 29.00 4.88
N VAL A 595 1.34 28.95 6.21
CA VAL A 595 1.11 30.12 7.05
C VAL A 595 2.16 31.21 6.82
N ILE A 596 3.45 30.87 6.81
CA ILE A 596 4.53 31.83 6.57
C ILE A 596 4.33 32.52 5.21
N LYS A 597 3.98 31.75 4.18
CA LYS A 597 3.66 32.29 2.85
C LYS A 597 2.44 33.21 2.90
N ALA A 598 1.36 32.81 3.58
CA ALA A 598 0.15 33.62 3.71
C ALA A 598 0.46 34.94 4.41
N LEU A 599 1.10 34.91 5.59
CA LEU A 599 1.46 36.11 6.35
C LEU A 599 2.37 37.04 5.55
N CYS A 600 3.40 36.52 4.90
CA CYS A 600 4.28 37.31 4.03
C CYS A 600 3.54 37.92 2.83
N TYR A 601 2.67 37.15 2.18
CA TYR A 601 1.87 37.62 1.04
C TYR A 601 0.90 38.73 1.46
N THR A 602 0.32 38.61 2.65
CA THR A 602 -0.59 39.60 3.22
C THR A 602 0.13 40.81 3.84
N GLY A 603 1.47 40.88 3.74
CA GLY A 603 2.25 42.06 4.15
C GLY A 603 2.64 42.10 5.64
N ALA A 604 2.72 40.96 6.32
CA ALA A 604 3.21 40.91 7.71
C ALA A 604 4.62 41.51 7.83
N ASN A 605 4.85 42.33 8.86
CA ASN A 605 6.14 43.01 9.04
C ASN A 605 7.22 42.03 9.51
N ILE A 606 8.27 41.92 8.69
CA ILE A 606 9.36 40.96 8.82
C ILE A 606 10.52 41.54 9.65
N ASN A 607 10.56 42.87 9.78
CA ASN A 607 11.58 43.59 10.53
C ASN A 607 11.18 43.87 11.98
N ALA A 608 10.08 43.27 12.45
CA ALA A 608 9.69 43.36 13.85
C ALA A 608 10.74 42.61 14.69
N GLN A 609 11.71 43.32 15.26
CA GLN A 609 12.79 42.72 16.05
C GLN A 609 12.23 41.82 17.17
N ALA A 610 12.67 40.55 17.20
CA ALA A 610 12.40 39.59 18.26
C ALA A 610 13.72 39.13 18.88
N THR A 611 13.91 39.42 20.16
CA THR A 611 15.18 39.29 20.90
C THR A 611 15.55 37.84 21.25
N SER A 612 14.69 36.85 21.06
CA SER A 612 14.95 35.49 21.53
C SER A 612 15.37 34.47 20.46
N MET A 613 15.03 34.69 19.18
CA MET A 613 15.24 33.67 18.14
C MET A 613 16.62 33.79 17.47
N ASN A 614 17.36 34.88 17.70
CA ASN A 614 18.66 35.18 17.07
C ASN A 614 18.68 34.96 15.54
N LEU A 615 17.53 35.10 14.88
CA LEU A 615 17.42 35.02 13.43
C LEU A 615 17.87 36.35 12.86
N SER A 616 18.95 36.34 12.10
CA SER A 616 19.45 37.56 11.47
C SER A 616 18.47 38.00 10.37
N PRO A 617 18.41 39.30 10.03
CA PRO A 617 17.67 39.77 8.86
C PRO A 617 18.04 39.00 7.58
N ALA A 618 19.29 38.53 7.46
CA ALA A 618 19.75 37.71 6.34
C ALA A 618 19.08 36.33 6.29
N ASP A 619 18.72 35.76 7.43
CA ASP A 619 18.05 34.45 7.52
C ASP A 619 16.59 34.54 7.11
N PHE A 620 15.92 35.61 7.54
CA PHE A 620 14.57 35.97 7.08
C PHE A 620 14.55 36.29 5.59
N VAL A 621 15.53 37.07 5.11
CA VAL A 621 15.71 37.35 3.69
C VAL A 621 16.02 36.07 2.93
N GLY A 622 16.78 35.11 3.48
CA GLY A 622 17.04 33.80 2.89
C GLY A 622 15.77 32.95 2.75
N MET A 623 14.97 32.84 3.80
CA MET A 623 13.67 32.13 3.78
C MET A 623 12.65 32.81 2.86
N GLN A 624 12.59 34.14 2.88
CA GLN A 624 11.78 34.91 1.94
C GLN A 624 12.26 34.72 0.52
N ARG A 625 13.56 34.81 0.23
CA ARG A 625 14.14 34.62 -1.10
C ARG A 625 13.92 33.20 -1.60
N PHE A 626 13.89 32.19 -0.72
CA PHE A 626 13.52 30.81 -1.06
C PHE A 626 12.01 30.65 -1.36
N CYS A 627 11.13 31.24 -0.54
CA CYS A 627 9.68 31.25 -0.78
C CYS A 627 9.30 32.10 -2.00
N TRP A 628 9.99 33.22 -2.20
CA TRP A 628 9.87 34.16 -3.31
C TRP A 628 10.42 33.57 -4.59
N ASN A 629 11.54 32.83 -4.57
CA ASN A 629 12.02 32.09 -5.73
C ASN A 629 11.10 30.90 -6.07
N GLY A 630 10.38 30.33 -5.10
CA GLY A 630 9.31 29.34 -5.34
C GLY A 630 7.99 29.94 -5.85
N PHE A 631 7.71 31.21 -5.56
CA PHE A 631 6.57 31.97 -6.11
C PHE A 631 6.88 32.58 -7.48
N ALA A 632 8.09 33.09 -7.65
CA ALA A 632 8.62 33.64 -8.90
C ALA A 632 8.92 32.54 -9.93
N ARG A 633 9.10 31.27 -9.51
CA ARG A 633 9.19 30.10 -10.41
C ARG A 633 7.83 29.47 -10.75
N ASN A 634 6.72 30.18 -10.51
CA ASN A 634 5.42 29.83 -11.10
C ASN A 634 5.20 30.44 -12.49
N GLU A 635 6.19 31.14 -13.05
CA GLU A 635 6.39 31.26 -14.50
C GLU A 635 7.90 31.08 -14.74
N GLY A 636 8.34 29.93 -15.24
CA GLY A 636 9.75 29.74 -15.58
C GLY A 636 10.07 30.32 -16.97
N PRO A 637 11.34 30.33 -17.39
CA PRO A 637 12.59 30.22 -16.63
C PRO A 637 13.65 31.24 -17.15
N SER A 638 14.79 31.43 -16.49
CA SER A 638 16.13 30.97 -16.96
C SER A 638 17.16 31.79 -16.17
N THR A 639 18.09 31.19 -15.43
CA THR A 639 19.44 30.69 -15.82
C THR A 639 20.43 31.51 -14.99
N GLU A 640 21.07 30.90 -13.99
CA GLU A 640 22.43 30.32 -14.05
C GLU A 640 23.40 31.38 -13.49
N THR A 641 24.35 31.10 -12.61
CA THR A 641 25.24 29.95 -12.31
C THR A 641 25.87 30.28 -10.93
N GLU A 642 26.50 29.42 -10.11
CA GLU A 642 27.35 28.27 -10.39
C GLU A 642 27.65 27.49 -9.08
N GLN A 643 27.68 26.14 -9.21
CA GLN A 643 28.51 25.09 -8.59
C GLN A 643 28.93 25.11 -7.10
N VAL A 644 28.66 23.99 -6.38
CA VAL A 644 29.65 22.94 -6.01
C VAL A 644 28.92 21.60 -5.71
N ASP A 645 29.63 20.51 -6.02
CA ASP A 645 29.39 19.07 -5.81
C ASP A 645 28.81 18.63 -4.45
N GLU A 646 27.94 17.61 -4.46
CA GLU A 646 28.27 16.27 -3.94
C GLU A 646 27.20 15.23 -4.29
N THR A 647 27.66 14.01 -4.50
CA THR A 647 27.07 12.98 -5.35
C THR A 647 26.50 11.81 -4.51
N LEU A 648 25.53 11.09 -5.10
CA LEU A 648 25.24 9.65 -4.92
C LEU A 648 23.98 9.11 -4.19
N GLN A 649 23.06 9.89 -3.59
CA GLN A 649 21.89 9.28 -2.90
C GLN A 649 20.48 9.53 -3.49
N SER A 650 20.31 10.37 -4.52
CA SER A 650 18.96 10.84 -4.93
C SER A 650 18.30 10.10 -6.10
N ALA A 651 19.00 9.20 -6.81
CA ALA A 651 18.52 8.64 -8.07
C ALA A 651 17.64 7.38 -7.94
N ASP A 652 17.81 6.56 -6.90
CA ASP A 652 17.02 5.33 -6.69
C ASP A 652 15.69 5.56 -5.95
N GLU A 653 15.61 6.58 -5.09
CA GLU A 653 14.39 6.92 -4.35
C GLU A 653 13.31 7.56 -5.25
N VAL A 654 13.73 8.35 -6.24
CA VAL A 654 12.83 8.96 -7.22
C VAL A 654 12.13 7.89 -8.07
N ARG A 655 12.79 6.76 -8.34
CA ARG A 655 12.26 5.66 -9.18
C ARG A 655 11.19 4.82 -8.47
N LYS A 656 11.25 4.68 -7.13
CA LYS A 656 10.25 3.98 -6.29
C LYS A 656 8.97 4.80 -6.07
N ILE A 657 9.10 6.12 -6.00
CA ILE A 657 7.98 7.06 -5.82
C ILE A 657 7.10 7.12 -7.08
N TRP A 658 7.71 7.02 -8.27
CA TRP A 658 7.00 6.97 -9.55
C TRP A 658 6.15 5.70 -9.75
N TRP A 659 6.50 4.57 -9.13
CA TRP A 659 5.76 3.31 -9.23
C TRP A 659 4.54 3.26 -8.28
N LYS A 660 4.65 3.82 -7.07
CA LYS A 660 3.55 3.93 -6.10
C LYS A 660 2.49 4.97 -6.48
N LEU A 661 2.85 5.97 -7.26
CA LEU A 661 1.92 6.99 -7.73
C LEU A 661 0.95 6.49 -8.82
N ALA A 662 1.35 5.47 -9.56
CA ALA A 662 0.53 4.79 -10.56
C ALA A 662 -0.57 3.90 -9.91
N GLU A 663 -0.36 3.44 -8.68
CA GLU A 663 -1.35 2.67 -7.89
C GLU A 663 -2.48 3.55 -7.33
N TYR A 664 -2.22 4.85 -7.08
CA TYR A 664 -3.20 5.72 -6.44
C TYR A 664 -4.26 6.31 -7.38
N LEU A 665 -4.01 6.34 -8.69
CA LEU A 665 -4.97 6.83 -9.69
C LEU A 665 -6.13 5.86 -9.96
N ASN A 666 -6.22 4.77 -9.18
CA ASN A 666 -7.11 3.65 -9.44
C ASN A 666 -8.16 3.46 -8.32
N TRP A 667 -9.06 4.42 -8.09
CA TRP A 667 -10.31 4.13 -7.35
C TRP A 667 -11.47 5.12 -7.58
N GLN A 668 -12.27 4.89 -8.64
CA GLN A 668 -13.73 4.82 -8.50
C GLN A 668 -14.24 3.60 -9.29
N ARG A 669 -14.42 2.53 -8.51
CA ARG A 669 -15.04 1.20 -8.69
C ARG A 669 -15.41 0.72 -10.12
N GLY A 670 -14.76 -0.38 -10.51
CA GLY A 670 -15.41 -1.52 -11.17
C GLY A 670 -15.20 -1.67 -12.68
N GLN A 671 -15.37 -0.62 -13.50
CA GLN A 671 -15.38 -0.78 -14.96
C GLN A 671 -14.33 0.04 -15.75
N ARG A 672 -13.67 1.04 -15.14
CA ARG A 672 -12.71 1.91 -15.85
C ARG A 672 -11.31 1.33 -16.00
N TYR A 673 -10.83 0.52 -15.03
CA TYR A 673 -9.49 -0.10 -15.13
C TYR A 673 -9.39 -1.06 -16.32
N GLN A 674 -10.45 -1.83 -16.60
CA GLN A 674 -10.48 -2.76 -17.73
C GLN A 674 -10.33 -2.01 -19.07
N VAL A 675 -11.00 -0.86 -19.20
CA VAL A 675 -10.93 0.01 -20.39
C VAL A 675 -9.57 0.69 -20.51
N VAL A 676 -9.01 1.21 -19.42
CA VAL A 676 -7.69 1.87 -19.43
C VAL A 676 -6.57 0.87 -19.66
N ALA A 677 -6.62 -0.30 -19.04
CA ALA A 677 -5.65 -1.39 -19.24
C ALA A 677 -5.76 -1.96 -20.66
N ALA A 678 -6.97 -2.20 -21.17
CA ALA A 678 -7.17 -2.62 -22.55
C ALA A 678 -6.65 -1.55 -23.54
N GLY A 679 -6.86 -0.26 -23.27
CA GLY A 679 -6.36 0.85 -24.08
C GLY A 679 -4.84 0.96 -24.08
N ALA A 680 -4.20 0.82 -22.91
CA ALA A 680 -2.74 0.87 -22.77
C ALA A 680 -2.07 -0.35 -23.44
N ILE A 681 -2.61 -1.56 -23.24
CA ILE A 681 -2.12 -2.79 -23.87
C ILE A 681 -2.32 -2.72 -25.38
N ALA A 682 -3.49 -2.27 -25.86
CA ALA A 682 -3.75 -2.07 -27.27
C ALA A 682 -2.79 -1.07 -27.92
N GLY A 683 -2.49 0.03 -27.24
CA GLY A 683 -1.54 1.03 -27.70
C GLY A 683 -0.11 0.50 -27.83
N LEU A 684 0.35 -0.29 -26.85
CA LEU A 684 1.68 -0.92 -26.87
C LEU A 684 1.78 -2.02 -27.94
N VAL A 685 0.77 -2.90 -28.03
CA VAL A 685 0.73 -3.97 -29.03
C VAL A 685 0.68 -3.39 -30.45
N SER A 686 -0.15 -2.37 -30.68
CA SER A 686 -0.21 -1.67 -31.96
C SER A 686 1.13 -1.04 -32.34
N ARG A 687 1.80 -0.37 -31.40
CA ARG A 687 3.11 0.25 -31.64
C ARG A 687 4.21 -0.78 -31.90
N PHE A 688 4.18 -1.91 -31.19
CA PHE A 688 5.08 -3.04 -31.44
C PHE A 688 4.87 -3.67 -32.83
N CYS A 689 3.61 -3.88 -33.24
CA CYS A 689 3.28 -4.45 -34.55
C CYS A 689 3.70 -3.55 -35.72
N VAL A 690 3.73 -2.24 -35.50
CA VAL A 690 3.99 -1.25 -36.54
C VAL A 690 5.44 -0.75 -36.55
N ALA A 691 6.21 -1.04 -35.49
CA ALA A 691 7.63 -0.71 -35.39
C ALA A 691 8.49 -1.16 -36.60
N PRO A 692 8.25 -2.33 -37.25
CA PRO A 692 8.93 -2.71 -38.49
C PRO A 692 8.86 -1.67 -39.61
N LEU A 693 7.68 -1.05 -39.79
CA LEU A 693 7.49 -0.03 -40.82
C LEU A 693 8.24 1.27 -40.49
N ASP A 694 8.45 1.57 -39.21
CA ASP A 694 9.21 2.73 -38.80
C ASP A 694 10.72 2.58 -39.08
N VAL A 695 11.29 1.39 -38.89
CA VAL A 695 12.70 1.12 -39.25
C VAL A 695 12.88 1.24 -40.77
N VAL A 696 11.98 0.66 -41.56
CA VAL A 696 11.98 0.77 -43.02
C VAL A 696 11.87 2.24 -43.46
N LYS A 697 10.97 3.00 -42.86
CA LYS A 697 10.79 4.43 -43.15
C LYS A 697 12.06 5.23 -42.88
N ILE A 698 12.68 5.03 -41.72
CA ILE A 698 13.90 5.77 -41.32
C ILE A 698 15.04 5.47 -42.30
N ARG A 699 15.26 4.20 -42.68
CA ARG A 699 16.32 3.82 -43.63
C ARG A 699 16.12 4.40 -45.02
N LEU A 700 14.88 4.48 -45.48
CA LEU A 700 14.54 5.15 -46.74
C LEU A 700 14.77 6.66 -46.67
N GLN A 701 14.42 7.32 -45.56
CA GLN A 701 14.61 8.77 -45.38
C GLN A 701 16.09 9.21 -45.36
N LEU A 702 16.96 8.35 -44.83
CA LEU A 702 18.41 8.60 -44.73
C LEU A 702 19.18 8.38 -46.04
N GLN A 703 18.61 7.62 -46.99
CA GLN A 703 19.23 7.41 -48.29
C GLN A 703 19.28 8.73 -49.09
N ILE A 704 20.45 9.08 -49.63
CA ILE A 704 20.66 10.35 -50.35
C ILE A 704 20.39 10.20 -51.86
N HIS A 705 20.81 9.11 -52.49
CA HIS A 705 20.76 8.92 -53.95
C HIS A 705 19.37 9.06 -54.57
N SER A 706 19.30 9.66 -55.76
CA SER A 706 18.09 9.70 -56.58
C SER A 706 17.73 8.30 -57.06
N LEU A 707 16.45 7.90 -56.98
CA LEU A 707 16.00 6.59 -57.49
C LEU A 707 15.88 6.58 -59.03
N SER A 708 15.93 7.77 -59.65
CA SER A 708 15.71 8.02 -61.06
C SER A 708 17.00 8.31 -61.85
N ASP A 709 18.14 8.46 -61.17
CA ASP A 709 19.44 8.72 -61.81
C ASP A 709 20.43 7.56 -61.55
N PRO A 710 20.71 6.71 -62.56
CA PRO A 710 21.62 5.57 -62.43
C PRO A 710 23.09 5.95 -62.17
N LEU A 711 23.52 7.15 -62.56
CA LEU A 711 24.91 7.60 -62.40
C LEU A 711 25.26 7.95 -60.95
N SER A 712 24.24 8.20 -60.12
CA SER A 712 24.41 8.47 -58.69
C SER A 712 24.92 7.27 -57.88
N HIS A 713 25.09 6.09 -58.49
CA HIS A 713 25.42 4.83 -57.81
C HIS A 713 26.89 4.39 -57.88
N ARG A 714 27.74 5.05 -58.67
CA ARG A 714 29.06 4.51 -59.07
C ARG A 714 30.12 4.37 -57.96
N HIS A 715 29.94 4.97 -56.77
CA HIS A 715 30.94 4.99 -55.70
C HIS A 715 30.39 4.71 -54.29
N ILE A 716 29.35 3.87 -54.16
CA ILE A 716 28.68 3.64 -52.86
C ILE A 716 29.01 2.26 -52.29
N HIS A 717 29.42 2.23 -51.02
CA HIS A 717 29.47 1.02 -50.20
C HIS A 717 28.25 0.98 -49.24
N GLY A 718 27.26 0.13 -49.53
CA GLY A 718 26.05 -0.07 -48.70
C GLY A 718 24.81 -0.53 -49.50
N PRO A 719 23.72 -0.98 -48.82
CA PRO A 719 22.51 -1.47 -49.48
C PRO A 719 21.66 -0.34 -50.09
N VAL A 720 21.19 -0.52 -51.33
CA VAL A 720 20.32 0.44 -52.03
C VAL A 720 18.87 0.02 -51.90
N TYR A 721 18.08 0.83 -51.19
CA TYR A 721 16.69 0.52 -50.90
C TYR A 721 15.75 1.09 -51.97
N LYS A 722 14.99 0.20 -52.63
CA LYS A 722 14.00 0.54 -53.67
C LYS A 722 12.58 0.20 -53.20
N GLY A 723 11.95 1.15 -52.49
CA GLY A 723 10.57 1.01 -52.02
C GLY A 723 10.40 0.11 -50.79
N THR A 724 9.21 0.13 -50.19
CA THR A 724 8.93 -0.42 -48.86
C THR A 724 9.17 -1.92 -48.75
N ILE A 725 8.63 -2.72 -49.68
CA ILE A 725 8.67 -4.19 -49.62
C ILE A 725 10.09 -4.72 -49.90
N SER A 726 10.80 -4.12 -50.86
CA SER A 726 12.18 -4.50 -51.15
C SER A 726 13.10 -4.20 -49.97
N THR A 727 12.92 -3.02 -49.34
CA THR A 727 13.66 -2.64 -48.13
C THR A 727 13.38 -3.60 -46.98
N LEU A 728 12.12 -3.95 -46.75
CA LEU A 728 11.71 -4.92 -45.73
C LEU A 728 12.40 -6.28 -45.95
N LYS A 729 12.36 -6.80 -47.18
CA LYS A 729 13.03 -8.07 -47.55
C LYS A 729 14.54 -8.00 -47.38
N ALA A 730 15.16 -6.88 -47.75
CA ALA A 730 16.60 -6.68 -47.61
C ALA A 730 17.03 -6.67 -46.13
N ILE A 731 16.30 -5.95 -45.25
CA ILE A 731 16.59 -5.94 -43.81
C ILE A 731 16.46 -7.35 -43.21
N VAL A 732 15.41 -8.08 -43.55
CA VAL A 732 15.20 -9.45 -43.05
C VAL A 732 16.30 -10.40 -43.54
N ARG A 733 16.75 -10.25 -44.79
CA ARG A 733 17.82 -11.08 -45.36
C ARG A 733 19.19 -10.75 -44.74
N GLU A 734 19.50 -9.48 -44.53
CA GLU A 734 20.84 -9.03 -44.11
C GLU A 734 21.02 -9.01 -42.59
N GLU A 735 19.95 -8.73 -41.82
CA GLU A 735 20.00 -8.50 -40.38
C GLU A 735 19.07 -9.41 -39.58
N GLY A 736 18.34 -10.30 -40.26
CA GLY A 736 17.30 -11.13 -39.67
C GLY A 736 16.03 -10.36 -39.32
N ILE A 737 15.02 -11.11 -38.86
CA ILE A 737 13.71 -10.57 -38.48
C ILE A 737 13.85 -9.53 -37.35
N THR A 738 14.79 -9.74 -36.43
CA THR A 738 15.07 -8.83 -35.31
C THR A 738 15.56 -7.44 -35.75
N GLY A 739 16.12 -7.32 -36.96
CA GLY A 739 16.55 -6.03 -37.52
C GLY A 739 15.40 -5.03 -37.68
N LEU A 740 14.16 -5.52 -37.83
CA LEU A 740 12.96 -4.70 -37.98
C LEU A 740 12.50 -4.01 -36.69
N TRP A 741 12.99 -4.43 -35.53
CA TRP A 741 12.65 -3.83 -34.24
C TRP A 741 13.81 -3.02 -33.62
N LYS A 742 14.78 -2.62 -34.44
CA LYS A 742 15.88 -1.76 -33.99
C LYS A 742 15.37 -0.39 -33.52
N GLY A 743 15.74 -0.03 -32.31
CA GLY A 743 15.29 1.22 -31.68
C GLY A 743 13.87 1.16 -31.11
N ASN A 744 13.25 -0.03 -31.04
CA ASN A 744 11.90 -0.17 -30.48
C ASN A 744 11.81 0.23 -29.01
N ILE A 745 12.82 -0.14 -28.19
CA ILE A 745 12.84 0.21 -26.76
C ILE A 745 12.79 1.74 -26.54
N PRO A 746 13.69 2.55 -27.13
CA PRO A 746 13.55 4.00 -27.05
C PRO A 746 12.27 4.53 -27.71
N ALA A 747 11.71 3.86 -28.73
CA ALA A 747 10.43 4.23 -29.31
C ALA A 747 9.26 4.04 -28.31
N GLU A 748 9.18 2.93 -27.59
CA GLU A 748 8.14 2.71 -26.59
C GLU A 748 8.28 3.70 -25.41
N LEU A 749 9.52 3.96 -24.96
CA LEU A 749 9.79 4.97 -23.92
C LEU A 749 9.33 6.37 -24.36
N LEU A 750 9.72 6.80 -25.57
CA LEU A 750 9.24 8.05 -26.18
C LEU A 750 7.72 8.16 -26.06
N TYR A 751 7.04 7.12 -26.50
CA TYR A 751 5.59 7.08 -26.63
C TYR A 751 4.84 7.11 -25.30
N VAL A 752 5.38 6.46 -24.28
CA VAL A 752 4.85 6.49 -22.91
C VAL A 752 5.00 7.89 -22.31
N PHE A 753 6.20 8.48 -22.39
CA PHE A 753 6.46 9.82 -21.84
C PHE A 753 5.73 10.93 -22.60
N TYR A 754 5.59 10.80 -23.92
CA TYR A 754 4.97 11.81 -24.77
C TYR A 754 3.53 12.09 -24.36
N GLY A 755 2.72 11.05 -24.13
CA GLY A 755 1.33 11.22 -23.72
C GLY A 755 1.21 11.95 -22.38
N GLY A 756 1.99 11.53 -21.37
CA GLY A 756 1.97 12.16 -20.04
C GLY A 756 2.35 13.64 -20.06
N ILE A 757 3.42 13.98 -20.79
CA ILE A 757 3.89 15.38 -20.90
C ILE A 757 2.90 16.22 -21.69
N GLN A 758 2.33 15.69 -22.79
CA GLN A 758 1.36 16.41 -23.62
C GLN A 758 0.10 16.76 -22.83
N PHE A 759 -0.50 15.81 -22.11
CA PHE A 759 -1.73 16.08 -21.35
C PHE A 759 -1.49 17.05 -20.18
N THR A 760 -0.38 16.89 -19.46
CA THR A 760 -0.02 17.78 -18.34
C THR A 760 0.22 19.20 -18.82
N THR A 761 0.98 19.36 -19.91
CA THR A 761 1.23 20.68 -20.51
C THR A 761 -0.04 21.30 -21.07
N TYR A 762 -0.90 20.53 -21.76
CA TYR A 762 -2.18 21.02 -22.29
C TYR A 762 -3.02 21.65 -21.20
N ARG A 763 -3.24 20.91 -20.10
CA ARG A 763 -4.01 21.40 -18.95
C ARG A 763 -3.39 22.65 -18.33
N THR A 764 -2.07 22.65 -18.13
CA THR A 764 -1.35 23.78 -17.51
C THR A 764 -1.47 25.06 -18.36
N VAL A 765 -1.33 24.93 -19.69
CA VAL A 765 -1.46 26.06 -20.61
C VAL A 765 -2.90 26.56 -20.71
N THR A 766 -3.91 25.67 -20.77
CA THR A 766 -5.32 26.08 -20.78
C THR A 766 -5.70 26.82 -19.48
N GLN A 767 -5.20 26.36 -18.33
CA GLN A 767 -5.43 27.05 -17.06
C GLN A 767 -4.76 28.43 -17.02
N ALA A 768 -3.55 28.56 -17.57
CA ALA A 768 -2.86 29.85 -17.69
C ALA A 768 -3.57 30.83 -18.65
N LEU A 769 -4.15 30.33 -19.74
CA LEU A 769 -4.94 31.16 -20.68
C LEU A 769 -6.26 31.64 -20.07
N HIS A 770 -6.90 30.84 -19.20
CA HIS A 770 -8.10 31.25 -18.47
C HIS A 770 -7.87 32.30 -17.38
N THR A 771 -6.64 32.50 -16.92
CA THR A 771 -6.29 33.54 -15.91
C THR A 771 -6.04 34.93 -16.51
N LEU A 772 -6.09 35.08 -17.84
CA LEU A 772 -5.90 36.38 -18.52
C LEU A 772 -7.12 37.32 -18.30
N PRO A 773 -6.90 38.65 -18.14
CA PRO A 773 -7.98 39.64 -17.97
C PRO A 773 -9.01 39.62 -19.11
N THR A 774 -10.29 39.92 -18.82
CA THR A 774 -11.43 39.79 -19.75
C THR A 774 -11.28 40.54 -21.09
N ALA A 775 -10.45 41.58 -21.15
CA ALA A 775 -10.15 42.34 -22.36
C ALA A 775 -9.27 41.59 -23.39
N HIS A 776 -8.56 40.51 -23.00
CA HIS A 776 -7.64 39.76 -23.86
C HIS A 776 -8.02 38.27 -24.01
N ARG A 777 -9.28 37.91 -23.72
CA ARG A 777 -9.72 36.51 -23.75
C ARG A 777 -9.81 36.00 -25.19
N LEU A 778 -8.96 35.02 -25.52
CA LEU A 778 -8.99 34.36 -26.82
C LEU A 778 -10.30 33.58 -27.01
N PRO A 779 -10.84 33.50 -28.23
CA PRO A 779 -11.94 32.59 -28.54
C PRO A 779 -11.60 31.15 -28.16
N GLN A 780 -12.55 30.39 -27.63
CA GLN A 780 -12.35 29.01 -27.15
C GLN A 780 -11.64 28.07 -28.16
N PRO A 781 -11.87 28.18 -29.49
CA PRO A 781 -11.11 27.42 -30.47
C PRO A 781 -9.62 27.81 -30.54
N ALA A 782 -9.29 29.10 -30.41
CA ALA A 782 -7.92 29.61 -30.41
C ALA A 782 -7.17 29.22 -29.13
N GLU A 783 -7.86 29.21 -27.99
CA GLU A 783 -7.32 28.74 -26.71
C GLU A 783 -6.97 27.25 -26.73
N SER A 784 -7.87 26.42 -27.27
CA SER A 784 -7.66 24.98 -27.42
C SER A 784 -6.54 24.67 -28.41
N PHE A 785 -6.46 25.43 -29.50
CA PHE A 785 -5.39 25.34 -30.50
C PHE A 785 -4.03 25.71 -29.89
N LEU A 786 -3.93 26.84 -29.18
CA LEU A 786 -2.69 27.30 -28.56
C LEU A 786 -2.23 26.34 -27.47
N SER A 787 -3.15 25.88 -26.62
CA SER A 787 -2.86 24.87 -25.59
C SER A 787 -2.38 23.56 -26.21
N GLY A 788 -3.04 23.09 -27.28
CA GLY A 788 -2.65 21.89 -28.03
C GLY A 788 -1.28 22.02 -28.69
N ALA A 789 -1.01 23.17 -29.31
CA ALA A 789 0.26 23.49 -29.97
C ALA A 789 1.43 23.52 -28.99
N VAL A 790 1.30 24.25 -27.87
CA VAL A 790 2.33 24.35 -26.83
C VAL A 790 2.52 23.00 -26.16
N ALA A 791 1.44 22.28 -25.87
CA ALA A 791 1.51 20.93 -25.29
C ALA A 791 2.24 19.93 -26.18
N GLY A 792 1.89 19.87 -27.47
CA GLY A 792 2.57 19.02 -28.43
C GLY A 792 4.04 19.42 -28.57
N GLY A 793 4.34 20.72 -28.62
CA GLY A 793 5.69 21.29 -28.69
C GLY A 793 6.58 20.86 -27.54
N ILE A 794 6.12 21.09 -26.32
CA ILE A 794 6.85 20.75 -25.10
C ILE A 794 7.00 19.23 -24.95
N ALA A 795 5.96 18.44 -25.26
CA ALA A 795 6.04 16.98 -25.24
C ALA A 795 7.05 16.44 -26.27
N THR A 796 7.05 16.99 -27.48
CA THR A 796 8.02 16.62 -28.53
C THR A 796 9.43 16.98 -28.13
N LEU A 797 9.66 18.17 -27.56
CA LEU A 797 10.99 18.60 -27.15
C LEU A 797 11.51 17.77 -25.98
N THR A 798 10.68 17.55 -24.97
CA THR A 798 11.08 16.83 -23.75
C THR A 798 11.40 15.35 -24.04
N THR A 799 10.63 14.72 -24.93
CA THR A 799 10.85 13.32 -25.34
C THR A 799 11.84 13.17 -26.49
N TYR A 800 12.34 14.27 -27.05
CA TYR A 800 13.19 14.29 -28.23
C TYR A 800 14.44 13.38 -28.17
N PRO A 801 15.14 13.27 -27.02
CA PRO A 801 16.29 12.36 -26.90
C PRO A 801 15.95 10.90 -27.23
N PHE A 802 14.74 10.45 -26.90
CA PHE A 802 14.29 9.10 -27.25
C PHE A 802 14.00 8.96 -28.74
N ASP A 803 13.50 10.01 -29.40
CA ASP A 803 13.29 10.02 -30.86
C ASP A 803 14.64 10.00 -31.61
N LEU A 804 15.65 10.73 -31.10
CA LEU A 804 17.00 10.69 -31.61
C LEU A 804 17.60 9.28 -31.50
N LEU A 805 17.55 8.68 -30.30
CA LEU A 805 18.10 7.36 -30.05
C LEU A 805 17.41 6.33 -30.95
N ARG A 806 16.07 6.36 -31.02
CA ARG A 806 15.28 5.54 -31.93
C ARG A 806 15.80 5.62 -33.36
N THR A 807 16.04 6.83 -33.87
CA THR A 807 16.53 7.03 -35.24
C THR A 807 17.97 6.55 -35.44
N ARG A 808 18.88 6.77 -34.49
CA ARG A 808 20.26 6.28 -34.57
C ARG A 808 20.37 4.76 -34.46
N PHE A 809 19.53 4.13 -33.63
CA PHE A 809 19.41 2.66 -33.56
C PHE A 809 18.80 2.06 -34.83
N ALA A 810 17.83 2.72 -35.45
CA ALA A 810 17.28 2.26 -36.73
C ALA A 810 18.27 2.41 -37.90
N ALA A 811 19.19 3.38 -37.81
CA ALA A 811 20.21 3.68 -38.82
C ALA A 811 21.45 2.76 -38.77
N GLN A 812 21.71 2.06 -37.66
CA GLN A 812 22.85 1.14 -37.55
C GLN A 812 22.56 -0.23 -38.19
N GLY A 813 23.53 -0.75 -38.94
CA GLY A 813 23.46 -2.08 -39.57
C GLY A 813 23.84 -3.22 -38.62
N ASN A 814 24.41 -4.31 -39.13
CA ASN A 814 24.92 -5.41 -38.29
C ASN A 814 26.08 -4.98 -37.38
N ILE A 815 26.85 -3.98 -37.81
CA ILE A 815 27.87 -3.34 -36.99
C ILE A 815 27.16 -2.46 -35.97
N LYS A 816 27.11 -2.92 -34.72
CA LYS A 816 26.52 -2.19 -33.61
C LYS A 816 27.44 -1.04 -33.22
N ILE A 817 27.11 0.17 -33.67
CA ILE A 817 27.76 1.41 -33.22
C ILE A 817 27.49 1.62 -31.73
N TYR A 818 26.23 1.36 -31.35
CA TYR A 818 25.78 1.39 -29.97
C TYR A 818 25.32 -0.01 -29.55
N PRO A 819 26.08 -0.71 -28.69
CA PRO A 819 25.72 -2.07 -28.24
C PRO A 819 24.51 -2.09 -27.31
N SER A 820 24.23 -0.97 -26.61
CA SER A 820 23.10 -0.82 -25.70
C SER A 820 22.61 0.63 -25.65
N LEU A 821 21.39 0.84 -25.12
CA LEU A 821 20.82 2.18 -24.93
C LEU A 821 21.72 3.05 -24.03
N LEU A 822 22.23 2.47 -22.96
CA LEU A 822 23.13 3.16 -22.02
C LEU A 822 24.47 3.52 -22.68
N SER A 823 25.01 2.61 -23.50
CA SER A 823 26.20 2.90 -24.30
C SER A 823 25.92 4.02 -25.30
N ALA A 824 24.75 4.04 -25.94
CA ALA A 824 24.38 5.14 -26.85
C ALA A 824 24.36 6.48 -26.13
N VAL A 825 23.71 6.56 -24.97
CA VAL A 825 23.65 7.80 -24.18
C VAL A 825 25.05 8.25 -23.77
N ARG A 826 25.90 7.34 -23.26
CA ARG A 826 27.28 7.67 -22.85
C ARG A 826 28.13 8.15 -24.03
N THR A 827 28.11 7.43 -25.16
CA THR A 827 28.90 7.78 -26.34
C THR A 827 28.45 9.09 -26.98
N ILE A 828 27.14 9.36 -27.01
CA ILE A 828 26.61 10.64 -27.52
C ILE A 828 26.99 11.77 -26.59
N HIS A 829 26.82 11.58 -25.28
CA HIS A 829 27.20 12.58 -24.29
C HIS A 829 28.71 12.88 -24.33
N SER A 830 29.57 11.86 -24.43
CA SER A 830 31.02 12.03 -24.42
C SER A 830 31.58 12.69 -25.68
N HIS A 831 30.96 12.47 -26.85
CA HIS A 831 31.49 12.99 -28.12
C HIS A 831 30.71 14.17 -28.71
N GLU A 832 29.43 14.34 -28.36
CA GLU A 832 28.57 15.39 -28.91
C GLU A 832 27.96 16.31 -27.84
N GLY A 833 28.16 15.98 -26.55
CA GLY A 833 27.58 16.73 -25.43
C GLY A 833 26.05 16.68 -25.39
N TYR A 834 25.47 17.50 -24.54
CA TYR A 834 24.01 17.65 -24.41
C TYR A 834 23.32 18.14 -25.69
N PRO A 835 23.87 19.09 -26.47
CA PRO A 835 23.26 19.52 -27.73
C PRO A 835 23.13 18.39 -28.76
N GLY A 836 23.99 17.37 -28.67
CA GLY A 836 23.92 16.16 -29.48
C GLY A 836 22.56 15.44 -29.39
N PHE A 837 21.90 15.49 -28.24
CA PHE A 837 20.58 14.85 -28.02
C PHE A 837 19.42 15.56 -28.72
N PHE A 838 19.60 16.83 -29.11
CA PHE A 838 18.54 17.69 -29.64
C PHE A 838 18.75 18.09 -31.11
N ARG A 839 19.64 17.38 -31.82
CA ARG A 839 19.88 17.60 -33.24
C ARG A 839 18.62 17.35 -34.07
N GLY A 840 18.04 18.42 -34.62
CA GLY A 840 16.80 18.39 -35.40
C GLY A 840 15.52 18.65 -34.60
N ALA A 841 15.62 19.03 -33.31
CA ALA A 841 14.48 19.31 -32.46
C ALA A 841 13.63 20.47 -33.00
N SER A 842 14.27 21.49 -33.57
CA SER A 842 13.58 22.62 -34.20
C SER A 842 12.66 22.20 -35.35
N ALA A 843 13.10 21.28 -36.22
CA ALA A 843 12.25 20.70 -37.27
C ALA A 843 11.08 19.88 -36.68
N ALA A 844 11.31 19.22 -35.54
CA ALA A 844 10.32 18.40 -34.85
C ALA A 844 9.22 19.21 -34.17
N VAL A 845 9.57 20.38 -33.62
CA VAL A 845 8.60 21.30 -33.03
C VAL A 845 7.86 22.08 -34.12
N ALA A 846 8.58 22.53 -35.16
CA ALA A 846 8.02 23.32 -36.25
C ALA A 846 6.91 22.58 -37.04
N GLN A 847 6.91 21.24 -37.07
CA GLN A 847 5.87 20.46 -37.75
C GLN A 847 4.56 20.31 -36.95
N ILE A 848 4.52 20.60 -35.65
CA ILE A 848 3.38 20.24 -34.77
C ILE A 848 2.17 21.12 -35.04
N VAL A 849 2.39 22.43 -35.05
CA VAL A 849 1.33 23.42 -35.26
C VAL A 849 0.74 23.31 -36.68
N PRO A 850 1.55 23.23 -37.76
CA PRO A 850 1.00 23.03 -39.10
C PRO A 850 0.29 21.69 -39.26
N TYR A 851 0.76 20.62 -38.60
CA TYR A 851 0.11 19.31 -38.65
C TYR A 851 -1.30 19.34 -38.07
N MET A 852 -1.46 19.91 -36.86
CA MET A 852 -2.77 20.05 -36.23
C MET A 852 -3.69 20.99 -37.02
N GLY A 853 -3.17 22.12 -37.50
CA GLY A 853 -3.94 23.06 -38.31
C GLY A 853 -4.46 22.43 -39.61
N LEU A 854 -3.60 21.75 -40.37
CA LEU A 854 -4.00 21.04 -41.59
C LEU A 854 -4.98 19.91 -41.29
N PHE A 855 -4.79 19.19 -40.18
CA PHE A 855 -5.68 18.10 -39.77
C PHE A 855 -7.09 18.61 -39.52
N PHE A 856 -7.27 19.62 -38.67
CA PHE A 856 -8.60 20.16 -38.36
C PHE A 856 -9.25 20.84 -39.56
N ALA A 857 -8.51 21.65 -40.32
CA ALA A 857 -9.03 22.31 -41.52
C ALA A 857 -9.55 21.28 -42.54
N THR A 858 -8.80 20.20 -42.74
CA THR A 858 -9.20 19.12 -43.65
C THR A 858 -10.36 18.31 -43.07
N TYR A 859 -10.33 17.96 -41.79
CA TYR A 859 -11.37 17.20 -41.13
C TYR A 859 -12.73 17.90 -41.25
N GLU A 860 -12.80 19.19 -40.90
CA GLU A 860 -14.03 19.99 -40.99
C GLU A 860 -14.53 20.12 -42.45
N SER A 861 -13.61 20.31 -43.40
CA SER A 861 -13.95 20.43 -44.82
C SER A 861 -14.47 19.12 -45.44
N VAL A 862 -14.04 17.97 -44.92
CA VAL A 862 -14.37 16.63 -45.44
C VAL A 862 -15.51 15.98 -44.68
N ARG A 863 -15.68 16.30 -43.39
CA ARG A 863 -16.71 15.72 -42.52
C ARG A 863 -18.12 15.94 -43.05
N VAL A 864 -18.45 17.18 -43.42
CA VAL A 864 -19.81 17.54 -43.87
C VAL A 864 -20.20 16.83 -45.18
N PRO A 865 -19.35 16.79 -46.23
CA PRO A 865 -19.63 16.01 -47.44
C PRO A 865 -19.69 14.50 -47.22
N VAL A 866 -18.81 13.95 -46.35
CA VAL A 866 -18.73 12.49 -46.11
C VAL A 866 -19.87 11.99 -45.23
N ALA A 867 -20.41 12.82 -44.33
CA ALA A 867 -21.59 12.50 -43.54
C ALA A 867 -22.87 12.31 -44.39
N GLN A 868 -22.89 12.84 -45.62
CA GLN A 868 -24.00 12.67 -46.56
C GLN A 868 -23.88 11.38 -47.40
N LEU A 869 -22.75 10.67 -47.32
CA LEU A 869 -22.54 9.39 -47.99
C LEU A 869 -22.85 8.25 -47.03
N GLU A 870 -23.81 7.39 -47.37
CA GLU A 870 -24.07 6.15 -46.63
C GLU A 870 -22.91 5.17 -46.83
N LEU A 871 -21.90 5.28 -45.97
CA LEU A 871 -20.76 4.38 -45.96
C LEU A 871 -21.04 3.15 -45.09
N PRO A 872 -20.61 1.95 -45.52
CA PRO A 872 -20.77 0.75 -44.72
C PRO A 872 -20.08 0.91 -43.35
N PHE A 873 -20.70 0.32 -42.32
CA PHE A 873 -20.27 0.36 -40.92
C PHE A 873 -20.39 1.73 -40.20
N GLY A 874 -21.16 2.68 -40.72
CA GLY A 874 -21.49 3.93 -40.00
C GLY A 874 -20.27 4.84 -39.74
N SER A 875 -19.26 4.78 -40.62
CA SER A 875 -17.90 5.26 -40.35
C SER A 875 -17.53 6.59 -41.04
N GLY A 876 -18.52 7.47 -41.30
CA GLY A 876 -18.29 8.75 -41.98
C GLY A 876 -17.23 9.64 -41.30
N ASP A 877 -17.32 9.78 -39.97
CA ASP A 877 -16.34 10.54 -39.18
C ASP A 877 -14.94 9.88 -39.16
N ALA A 878 -14.87 8.55 -39.15
CA ALA A 878 -13.60 7.84 -39.21
C ALA A 878 -12.91 8.01 -40.57
N THR A 879 -13.68 8.01 -41.65
CA THR A 879 -13.19 8.23 -43.01
C THR A 879 -12.67 9.66 -43.18
N ALA A 880 -13.40 10.66 -42.69
CA ALA A 880 -12.94 12.05 -42.64
C ALA A 880 -11.64 12.20 -41.82
N GLY A 881 -11.54 11.51 -40.68
CA GLY A 881 -10.33 11.49 -39.86
C GLY A 881 -9.11 10.87 -40.56
N VAL A 882 -9.31 9.78 -41.31
CA VAL A 882 -8.25 9.16 -42.11
C VAL A 882 -7.77 10.11 -43.22
N ILE A 883 -8.69 10.71 -43.98
CA ILE A 883 -8.35 11.67 -45.04
C ILE A 883 -7.60 12.88 -44.47
N ALA A 884 -8.08 13.42 -43.35
CA ALA A 884 -7.44 14.53 -42.64
C ALA A 884 -6.03 14.18 -42.17
N SER A 885 -5.82 12.98 -41.60
CA SER A 885 -4.50 12.51 -41.19
C SER A 885 -3.54 12.34 -42.37
N VAL A 886 -4.02 11.78 -43.49
CA VAL A 886 -3.21 11.60 -44.72
C VAL A 886 -2.76 12.95 -45.26
N LEU A 887 -3.66 13.92 -45.40
CA LEU A 887 -3.35 15.25 -45.94
C LEU A 887 -2.44 16.05 -45.00
N ALA A 888 -2.74 16.07 -43.69
CA ALA A 888 -1.90 16.73 -42.70
C ALA A 888 -0.49 16.13 -42.65
N LYS A 889 -0.39 14.79 -42.68
CA LYS A 889 0.90 14.10 -42.65
C LYS A 889 1.71 14.34 -43.92
N THR A 890 1.04 14.42 -45.07
CA THR A 890 1.66 14.79 -46.34
C THR A 890 2.22 16.21 -46.25
N GLY A 891 1.44 17.19 -45.80
CA GLY A 891 1.87 18.58 -45.72
C GLY A 891 3.11 18.82 -44.86
N VAL A 892 3.25 18.12 -43.72
CA VAL A 892 4.41 18.28 -42.83
C VAL A 892 5.55 17.29 -43.07
N PHE A 893 5.38 16.34 -44.00
CA PHE A 893 6.37 15.29 -44.26
C PHE A 893 7.77 15.81 -44.60
N PRO A 894 7.95 16.94 -45.34
CA PRO A 894 9.28 17.49 -45.59
C PRO A 894 10.09 17.77 -44.31
N LEU A 895 9.43 18.27 -43.26
CA LEU A 895 10.07 18.52 -41.97
C LEU A 895 10.39 17.22 -41.22
N ASP A 896 9.58 16.17 -41.40
CA ASP A 896 9.86 14.83 -40.87
C ASP A 896 11.14 14.24 -41.47
N LEU A 897 11.35 14.38 -42.79
CA LEU A 897 12.57 13.94 -43.46
C LEU A 897 13.80 14.72 -43.00
N VAL A 898 13.70 16.05 -42.96
CA VAL A 898 14.80 16.94 -42.52
C VAL A 898 15.19 16.65 -41.08
N ARG A 899 14.20 16.47 -40.20
CA ARG A 899 14.42 16.04 -38.81
C ARG A 899 15.25 14.77 -38.74
N LYS A 900 14.88 13.73 -39.48
CA LYS A 900 15.56 12.42 -39.43
C LYS A 900 16.99 12.49 -39.94
N ARG A 901 17.27 13.34 -40.93
CA ARG A 901 18.63 13.59 -41.44
C ARG A 901 19.52 14.40 -40.50
N LEU A 902 18.94 15.32 -39.74
CA LEU A 902 19.64 16.07 -38.69
C LEU A 902 19.96 15.17 -37.47
N GLN A 903 19.07 14.25 -37.13
CA GLN A 903 19.22 13.34 -36.00
C GLN A 903 20.43 12.40 -36.10
N VAL A 904 20.85 12.02 -37.31
CA VAL A 904 22.00 11.13 -37.52
C VAL A 904 23.34 11.86 -37.66
N GLN A 905 23.34 13.19 -37.60
CA GLN A 905 24.58 13.97 -37.64
C GLN A 905 25.39 13.75 -36.36
N GLY A 906 26.71 13.61 -36.47
CA GLY A 906 27.61 13.32 -35.36
C GLY A 906 28.86 12.56 -35.83
N PRO A 907 29.83 12.31 -34.96
CA PRO A 907 31.09 11.63 -35.31
C PRO A 907 30.88 10.17 -35.73
N THR A 908 29.74 9.56 -35.40
CA THR A 908 29.38 8.20 -35.79
C THR A 908 28.69 8.10 -37.14
N ARG A 909 28.47 9.22 -37.83
CA ARG A 909 27.69 9.27 -39.07
C ARG A 909 28.19 8.34 -40.17
N SER A 910 29.50 8.30 -40.39
CA SER A 910 30.13 7.46 -41.42
C SER A 910 30.04 5.96 -41.11
N ARG A 911 29.62 5.58 -39.89
CA ARG A 911 29.52 4.19 -39.44
C ARG A 911 28.10 3.63 -39.54
N TYR A 912 27.10 4.45 -39.90
CA TYR A 912 25.73 4.00 -40.16
C TYR A 912 25.64 3.23 -41.48
N ILE A 913 24.49 2.59 -41.72
CA ILE A 913 24.28 1.75 -42.91
C ILE A 913 24.47 2.51 -44.23
N HIS A 914 24.15 3.81 -44.22
CA HIS A 914 24.46 4.75 -45.28
C HIS A 914 25.67 5.57 -44.84
N GLN A 915 26.87 5.20 -45.31
CA GLN A 915 28.13 5.82 -44.86
C GLN A 915 28.35 7.23 -45.42
N ASN A 916 27.62 7.60 -46.49
CA ASN A 916 27.83 8.82 -47.27
C ASN A 916 26.84 9.95 -46.93
N ILE A 917 26.31 10.00 -45.71
CA ILE A 917 25.38 11.05 -45.28
C ILE A 917 26.11 12.41 -45.24
N PRO A 918 25.63 13.47 -45.93
CA PRO A 918 26.23 14.80 -45.91
C PRO A 918 26.19 15.50 -44.54
N GLU A 919 27.00 16.54 -44.38
CA GLU A 919 26.92 17.47 -43.23
C GLU A 919 25.76 18.43 -43.42
N TYR A 920 24.89 18.47 -42.41
CA TYR A 920 23.72 19.34 -42.42
C TYR A 920 23.78 20.33 -41.26
N SER A 921 23.83 21.62 -41.60
CA SER A 921 23.82 22.75 -40.65
C SER A 921 22.43 23.39 -40.57
N GLY A 922 21.51 22.72 -39.85
CA GLY A 922 20.17 23.24 -39.57
C GLY A 922 19.13 23.01 -40.66
N VAL A 923 17.88 23.39 -40.36
CA VAL A 923 16.68 22.98 -41.12
C VAL A 923 16.68 23.52 -42.56
N TRP A 924 16.87 24.81 -42.75
CA TRP A 924 16.83 25.44 -44.07
C TRP A 924 17.99 25.02 -44.98
N SER A 925 19.19 24.86 -44.42
CA SER A 925 20.36 24.34 -45.13
C SER A 925 20.10 22.92 -45.64
N THR A 926 19.53 22.07 -44.78
CA THR A 926 19.15 20.70 -45.14
C THR A 926 18.12 20.67 -46.26
N ILE A 927 17.05 21.46 -46.17
CA ILE A 927 16.01 21.54 -47.22
C ILE A 927 16.64 21.93 -48.57
N LYS A 928 17.47 22.98 -48.59
CA LYS A 928 18.17 23.42 -49.80
C LYS A 928 19.07 22.34 -50.39
N SER A 929 19.81 21.61 -49.55
CA SER A 929 20.64 20.48 -50.00
C SER A 929 19.80 19.33 -50.56
N VAL A 930 18.72 18.91 -49.89
CA VAL A 930 17.87 17.83 -50.40
C VAL A 930 17.21 18.19 -51.75
N VAL A 931 16.75 19.42 -51.89
CA VAL A 931 16.15 19.90 -53.15
C VAL A 931 17.20 20.00 -54.26
N ARG A 932 18.43 20.41 -53.94
CA ARG A 932 19.55 20.44 -54.91
C ARG A 932 19.91 19.04 -55.41
N ASP A 933 19.98 18.06 -54.51
CA ASP A 933 20.50 16.72 -54.82
C ASP A 933 19.43 15.76 -55.38
N GLY A 934 18.14 15.96 -55.05
CA GLY A 934 17.06 15.03 -55.38
C GLY A 934 15.72 15.68 -55.78
N GLY A 935 15.69 17.00 -55.97
CA GLY A 935 14.49 17.76 -56.29
C GLY A 935 13.44 17.76 -55.17
N VAL A 936 12.28 18.37 -55.42
CA VAL A 936 11.17 18.45 -54.45
C VAL A 936 10.64 17.06 -54.06
N ARG A 937 10.69 16.10 -54.99
CA ARG A 937 10.30 14.69 -54.72
C ARG A 937 11.22 14.04 -53.67
N GLY A 938 12.46 14.50 -53.54
CA GLY A 938 13.40 14.05 -52.51
C GLY A 938 12.91 14.31 -51.08
N LEU A 939 12.13 15.37 -50.85
CA LEU A 939 11.58 15.73 -49.53
C LEU A 939 10.47 14.77 -49.06
N TYR A 940 9.89 13.97 -49.96
CA TYR A 940 8.78 13.05 -49.68
C TYR A 940 9.20 11.58 -49.61
N ARG A 941 10.51 11.32 -49.51
CA ARG A 941 11.04 9.96 -49.45
C ARG A 941 10.62 9.26 -48.16
N GLY A 942 9.92 8.12 -48.30
CA GLY A 942 9.35 7.37 -47.18
C GLY A 942 7.91 7.75 -46.81
N LEU A 943 7.27 8.66 -47.55
CA LEU A 943 5.87 9.05 -47.31
C LEU A 943 4.93 7.85 -47.47
N THR A 944 5.14 7.02 -48.49
CA THR A 944 4.32 5.82 -48.74
C THR A 944 4.28 4.88 -47.53
N VAL A 945 5.44 4.65 -46.88
CA VAL A 945 5.52 3.85 -45.64
C VAL A 945 4.74 4.50 -44.50
N SER A 946 4.83 5.83 -44.40
CA SER A 946 4.14 6.61 -43.37
C SER A 946 2.62 6.58 -43.53
N LEU A 947 2.10 6.48 -44.76
CA LEU A 947 0.67 6.38 -45.05
C LEU A 947 0.15 4.95 -44.88
N ILE A 948 0.88 3.95 -45.39
CA ILE A 948 0.54 2.51 -45.24
C ILE A 948 0.42 2.12 -43.76
N LYS A 949 1.25 2.73 -42.89
CA LYS A 949 1.24 2.49 -41.44
C LYS A 949 -0.09 2.85 -40.75
N ALA A 950 -0.86 3.80 -41.25
CA ALA A 950 -2.01 4.36 -40.53
C ALA A 950 -3.16 3.36 -40.33
N ALA A 951 -3.46 2.55 -41.35
CA ALA A 951 -4.58 1.59 -41.31
C ALA A 951 -4.30 0.37 -40.40
N PRO A 952 -3.15 -0.34 -40.51
CA PRO A 952 -2.83 -1.46 -39.63
C PRO A 952 -2.71 -1.06 -38.16
N ALA A 953 -2.16 0.12 -37.87
CA ALA A 953 -2.07 0.64 -36.50
C ALA A 953 -3.46 0.77 -35.86
N SER A 954 -4.42 1.32 -36.59
CA SER A 954 -5.78 1.52 -36.09
C SER A 954 -6.52 0.18 -35.91
N ALA A 955 -6.37 -0.75 -36.87
CA ALA A 955 -6.97 -2.08 -36.82
C ALA A 955 -6.43 -2.93 -35.65
N VAL A 956 -5.11 -2.96 -35.44
CA VAL A 956 -4.48 -3.72 -34.35
C VAL A 956 -4.86 -3.12 -32.99
N THR A 957 -4.96 -1.80 -32.88
CA THR A 957 -5.39 -1.13 -31.64
C THR A 957 -6.81 -1.56 -31.27
N MET A 958 -7.77 -1.50 -32.21
CA MET A 958 -9.15 -1.90 -31.93
C MET A 958 -9.28 -3.39 -31.61
N TRP A 959 -8.65 -4.25 -32.42
CA TRP A 959 -8.70 -5.70 -32.20
C TRP A 959 -8.11 -6.12 -30.83
N THR A 960 -6.96 -5.53 -30.47
CA THR A 960 -6.31 -5.82 -29.17
C THR A 960 -7.14 -5.29 -28.01
N TYR A 961 -7.72 -4.10 -28.16
CA TYR A 961 -8.57 -3.49 -27.14
C TYR A 961 -9.78 -4.36 -26.82
N GLU A 962 -10.52 -4.82 -27.85
CA GLU A 962 -11.69 -5.68 -27.69
C GLU A 962 -11.34 -7.02 -27.03
N ARG A 963 -10.23 -7.65 -27.44
CA ARG A 963 -9.80 -8.95 -26.90
C ARG A 963 -9.38 -8.85 -25.44
N VAL A 964 -8.59 -7.84 -25.09
CA VAL A 964 -8.13 -7.61 -23.72
C VAL A 964 -9.30 -7.22 -22.81
N LEU A 965 -10.21 -6.37 -23.28
CA LEU A 965 -11.40 -6.00 -22.53
C LEU A 965 -12.32 -7.20 -22.27
N LYS A 966 -12.48 -8.11 -23.24
CA LYS A 966 -13.26 -9.34 -23.08
C LYS A 966 -12.65 -10.27 -22.03
N THR A 967 -11.34 -10.54 -22.11
CA THR A 967 -10.64 -11.40 -21.13
C THR A 967 -10.68 -10.80 -19.72
N LEU A 968 -10.49 -9.49 -19.58
CA LEU A 968 -10.56 -8.80 -18.30
C LEU A 968 -11.97 -8.80 -17.68
N LYS A 969 -13.03 -8.93 -18.50
CA LYS A 969 -14.40 -9.11 -18.04
C LYS A 969 -14.71 -10.56 -17.62
N GLU A 970 -14.19 -11.55 -18.34
CA GLU A 970 -14.36 -12.98 -18.03
C GLU A 970 -13.66 -13.40 -16.72
N MET A 971 -12.49 -12.82 -16.40
CA MET A 971 -11.75 -13.13 -15.17
C MET A 971 -12.40 -12.66 -13.85
N ASN A 972 -13.39 -11.76 -13.90
CA ASN A 972 -14.06 -11.22 -12.71
C ASN A 972 -15.44 -11.85 -12.44
N ALA A 973 -15.86 -12.85 -13.22
CA ALA A 973 -17.18 -13.47 -13.12
C ALA A 973 -17.24 -14.72 -12.21
N ASP A 974 -16.14 -15.15 -11.59
CA ASP A 974 -16.11 -16.31 -10.68
C ASP A 974 -15.93 -15.89 -9.21
N PRO A 975 -16.98 -15.91 -8.37
CA PRO A 975 -16.86 -15.83 -6.92
C PRO A 975 -17.13 -17.18 -6.24
N VAL A 976 -16.78 -18.32 -6.86
CA VAL A 976 -16.67 -19.63 -6.17
C VAL A 976 -15.64 -20.50 -6.90
N ARG A 977 -14.42 -20.55 -6.37
CA ARG A 977 -13.53 -21.73 -6.36
C ARG A 977 -12.38 -21.55 -5.39
#